data_AF-A0A317K619-F1
#
_entry.id   AF-A0A317K619-F1
#
_cell.length_a   1.000
_cell.length_b   1.000
_cell.length_c   1.000
_cell.angle_alpha   90.00
_cell.angle_beta   90.00
_cell.angle_gamma   90.00
#
_symmetry.space_group_name_H-M   'P 1'
#
loop_
_entity.id
_entity.type
_entity.pdbx_description
1 polymer ?
#
loop_
_entity_poly.entity_id
_entity_poly.type
_entity_poly.pdbx_seq_one_letter_code
_entity_poly.pdbx_strand_id
1 'polypeptide(L)'
;MTAMTAPTTDPPPSAPSSPQDEPLRSPLGGLDYLKVSAEARAESRNREIHLPPVSTYRWWARRTSAVNGAVIDAFNAMMPGRLLVADMFAGGGVIPLAAVARGHQVYAQDLNPWPAAGLTAMLGLPAPDKLREAASTIEQWIHTEVEAAYGTTLTDGTRGVVSHTIRVATGECTGCGRRARMFPHALVSLRVRKESGNPQAWMACRRGHLFPAMSDKRRRCPTCHVLVEPAATYTPMRTITCECGKTDRLADRARTWQWEIVLVDRSSRTTREVDIPTDAEREKAESGGWQPVHDLGPIPPGQETSVLTRHGFRRWQDLYPDRQRHMLERMLDLASRCSKDPSVVRAAELAVVGSAEMAGYLSRWDRFYLKSFESMAGHRFNLTTLAVEPNVWGGVGRGRGTVLRRLNQLVKSAAWLQGKTGRELLVQGPLTTNAPATAINEWDVRVVEGSSEHMVLPSNSVHLVLTDPPYHDDVQYAELSGPLRAWARLANEKLTNEALTGEAVVNSATGQLTDDGAYEALLGRIFKEARRTLRPDGHLIFSYANRSPRAWAAVFGALQAAGLRAVGCEIVHSENETDHAKRGVRACTLDLMLDLVPTGHSAVEQHRPHPAPDIPLTDERRFLSVVADMFLQVGDLKDGWRLQVHKTLSEHPFIAAPADRTAKTTPKAAEKDRTSARRA
;
A
#
# COMPACT_ATOMS: atom_id res chain seq x y z
N MET A 1 35.31 74.06 47.01
CA MET A 1 34.27 73.46 46.15
C MET A 1 34.95 72.76 44.98
N THR A 2 35.22 71.46 45.13
CA THR A 2 35.28 70.44 44.06
C THR A 2 35.54 69.10 44.74
N ALA A 3 34.50 68.27 44.87
CA ALA A 3 34.59 66.91 45.37
C ALA A 3 34.57 65.96 44.16
N MET A 4 35.58 65.09 44.07
CA MET A 4 35.66 64.01 43.09
C MET A 4 34.79 62.84 43.55
N THR A 5 33.88 62.38 42.69
CA THR A 5 33.13 61.12 42.86
C THR A 5 33.69 60.05 41.93
N ALA A 6 33.99 58.88 42.51
CA ALA A 6 34.52 57.69 41.84
C ALA A 6 33.46 56.98 40.97
N PRO A 7 33.88 56.25 39.91
CA PRO A 7 32.97 55.46 39.08
C PRO A 7 32.65 54.11 39.74
N THR A 8 31.36 53.77 39.76
CA THR A 8 30.82 52.46 40.18
C THR A 8 31.10 51.41 39.10
N THR A 9 31.73 50.31 39.48
CA THR A 9 31.90 49.10 38.65
C THR A 9 30.68 48.22 38.75
N ASP A 10 29.94 48.05 37.65
CA ASP A 10 28.90 47.03 37.53
C ASP A 10 29.53 45.62 37.56
N PRO A 11 28.88 44.63 38.18
CA PRO A 11 29.34 43.25 38.15
C PRO A 11 29.21 42.68 36.72
N PRO A 12 30.11 41.78 36.30
CA PRO A 12 30.06 41.21 34.97
C PRO A 12 28.76 40.39 34.80
N PRO A 13 28.16 40.38 33.60
CA PRO A 13 27.02 39.53 33.31
C PRO A 13 27.41 38.07 33.55
N SER A 14 26.54 37.34 34.24
CA SER A 14 26.66 35.90 34.47
C SER A 14 26.96 35.18 33.16
N ALA A 15 28.00 34.35 33.16
CA ALA A 15 28.37 33.51 32.04
C ALA A 15 27.16 32.69 31.55
N PRO A 16 26.95 32.54 30.24
CA PRO A 16 25.95 31.61 29.73
C PRO A 16 26.29 30.20 30.22
N SER A 17 25.32 29.54 30.85
CA SER A 17 25.40 28.14 31.24
C SER A 17 25.82 27.29 30.04
N SER A 18 26.79 26.40 30.24
CA SER A 18 27.23 25.43 29.26
C SER A 18 26.04 24.66 28.65
N PRO A 19 25.99 24.41 27.33
CA PRO A 19 24.89 23.72 26.64
C PRO A 19 24.72 22.22 27.01
N GLN A 20 25.28 21.77 28.14
CA GLN A 20 25.24 20.38 28.60
C GLN A 20 24.15 20.08 29.63
N ASP A 21 23.40 21.08 30.10
CA ASP A 21 22.42 20.94 31.20
C ASP A 21 20.95 21.12 30.79
N GLU A 22 20.64 21.39 29.50
CA GLU A 22 19.25 21.52 29.07
C GLU A 22 18.57 20.14 28.93
N PRO A 23 17.38 19.92 29.51
CA PRO A 23 16.71 18.63 29.42
C PRO A 23 16.33 18.31 27.96
N LEU A 24 16.45 17.05 27.58
CA LEU A 24 15.93 16.55 26.31
C LEU A 24 14.40 16.66 26.32
N ARG A 25 13.84 17.29 25.29
CA ARG A 25 12.40 17.50 25.09
C ARG A 25 11.94 16.70 23.87
N SER A 26 10.64 16.39 23.79
CA SER A 26 10.10 15.72 22.60
C SER A 26 9.79 16.73 21.48
N PRO A 27 10.20 16.51 20.22
CA PRO A 27 9.72 17.29 19.08
C PRO A 27 8.21 17.19 18.88
N LEU A 28 7.56 16.14 19.40
CA LEU A 28 6.11 15.98 19.28
C LEU A 28 5.33 17.08 20.02
N GLY A 29 5.93 17.72 21.02
CA GLY A 29 5.33 18.86 21.72
C GLY A 29 5.20 20.12 20.86
N GLY A 30 5.98 20.24 19.79
CA GLY A 30 5.91 21.35 18.84
C GLY A 30 4.87 21.15 17.72
N LEU A 31 4.15 20.03 17.70
CA LEU A 31 3.20 19.74 16.63
C LEU A 31 1.88 20.47 16.81
N ASP A 32 1.46 21.20 15.78
CA ASP A 32 0.05 21.60 15.61
C ASP A 32 -0.76 20.38 15.16
N TYR A 33 -1.13 19.52 16.12
CA TYR A 33 -1.79 18.25 15.85
C TYR A 33 -3.13 18.40 15.10
N LEU A 34 -3.84 19.52 15.27
CA LEU A 34 -5.10 19.80 14.57
C LEU A 34 -4.84 20.05 13.08
N LYS A 35 -3.89 20.93 12.78
CA LYS A 35 -3.49 21.21 11.40
C LYS A 35 -2.92 19.97 10.72
N VAL A 36 -1.99 19.28 11.37
CA VAL A 36 -1.37 18.06 10.85
C VAL A 36 -2.41 16.98 10.56
N SER A 37 -3.38 16.79 11.46
CA SER A 37 -4.47 15.82 11.25
C SER A 37 -5.37 16.21 10.08
N ALA A 38 -5.65 17.50 9.88
CA ALA A 38 -6.45 17.99 8.75
C ALA A 38 -5.72 17.78 7.41
N GLU A 39 -4.43 18.10 7.36
CA GLU A 39 -3.57 17.89 6.18
C GLU A 39 -3.43 16.39 5.86
N ALA A 40 -3.22 15.54 6.86
CA ALA A 40 -3.15 14.09 6.71
C ALA A 40 -4.46 13.52 6.11
N ARG A 41 -5.62 13.99 6.56
CA ARG A 41 -6.92 13.59 5.99
C ARG A 41 -7.03 13.98 4.52
N ALA A 42 -6.63 15.20 4.15
CA ALA A 42 -6.65 15.66 2.76
C ALA A 42 -5.71 14.81 1.88
N GLU A 43 -4.47 14.59 2.35
CA GLU A 43 -3.47 13.80 1.64
C GLU A 43 -3.93 12.35 1.41
N SER A 44 -4.52 11.72 2.42
CA SER A 44 -4.97 10.32 2.38
C SER A 44 -5.97 9.99 1.27
N ARG A 45 -6.72 10.98 0.77
CA ARG A 45 -7.73 10.81 -0.28
C ARG A 45 -7.17 10.93 -1.70
N ASN A 46 -6.07 11.66 -1.90
CA ASN A 46 -5.53 12.02 -3.22
C ASN A 46 -3.99 11.96 -3.24
N ARG A 47 -3.40 10.88 -2.72
CA ARG A 47 -1.95 10.78 -2.48
C ARG A 47 -1.11 10.99 -3.74
N GLU A 48 -1.52 10.48 -4.88
CA GLU A 48 -0.85 10.63 -6.18
C GLU A 48 -0.81 12.08 -6.71
N ILE A 49 -1.65 12.95 -6.14
CA ILE A 49 -1.66 14.38 -6.42
C ILE A 49 -0.67 15.10 -5.51
N HIS A 50 -0.69 14.80 -4.21
CA HIS A 50 0.16 15.45 -3.21
C HIS A 50 1.61 14.96 -3.22
N LEU A 51 1.82 13.66 -3.44
CA LEU A 51 3.11 12.98 -3.45
C LEU A 51 3.22 12.07 -4.69
N PRO A 52 3.37 12.63 -5.90
CA PRO A 52 3.51 11.84 -7.12
C PRO A 52 4.58 10.73 -7.04
N PRO A 53 5.79 10.97 -6.48
CA PRO A 53 6.85 9.96 -6.45
C PRO A 53 6.48 8.66 -5.73
N VAL A 54 5.70 8.70 -4.64
CA VAL A 54 5.35 7.45 -3.91
C VAL A 54 4.46 6.52 -4.73
N SER A 55 3.91 6.97 -5.87
CA SER A 55 3.11 6.14 -6.79
C SER A 55 3.92 5.50 -7.94
N THR A 56 5.23 5.78 -8.03
CA THR A 56 6.09 5.30 -9.11
C THR A 56 6.27 3.77 -9.11
N TYR A 57 6.29 3.17 -7.91
CA TYR A 57 6.19 1.73 -7.72
C TYR A 57 5.07 1.39 -6.73
N ARG A 58 4.64 0.13 -6.74
CA ARG A 58 3.57 -0.35 -5.86
C ARG A 58 4.16 -0.83 -4.54
N TRP A 59 3.64 -0.27 -3.46
CA TRP A 59 3.82 -0.76 -2.09
C TRP A 59 2.59 -0.35 -1.27
N TRP A 60 2.08 -1.22 -0.40
CA TRP A 60 0.77 -1.01 0.24
C TRP A 60 0.85 -0.16 1.52
N ALA A 61 1.96 -0.23 2.26
CA ALA A 61 2.18 0.56 3.46
C ALA A 61 2.59 1.99 3.08
N ARG A 62 1.71 2.95 3.36
CA ARG A 62 1.96 4.38 3.09
C ARG A 62 1.27 5.22 4.15
N ARG A 63 2.03 5.77 5.09
CA ARG A 63 1.58 6.85 5.98
C ARG A 63 1.58 8.18 5.23
N THR A 64 1.09 9.24 5.88
CA THR A 64 1.02 10.56 5.26
C THR A 64 2.33 11.32 5.41
N SER A 65 2.76 12.04 4.36
CA SER A 65 3.89 12.97 4.46
C SER A 65 3.56 14.17 5.35
N ALA A 66 2.28 14.53 5.54
CA ALA A 66 1.88 15.58 6.47
C ALA A 66 2.41 15.32 7.90
N VAL A 67 2.10 14.15 8.47
CA VAL A 67 2.56 13.76 9.82
C VAL A 67 4.08 13.66 9.87
N ASN A 68 4.68 12.84 8.99
CA ASN A 68 6.13 12.60 9.02
C ASN A 68 6.93 13.88 8.75
N GLY A 69 6.44 14.71 7.84
CA GLY A 69 7.04 16.00 7.54
C GLY A 69 6.99 16.95 8.74
N ALA A 70 5.85 17.04 9.43
CA ALA A 70 5.72 17.87 10.62
C ALA A 70 6.64 17.41 11.76
N VAL A 71 6.83 16.10 11.94
CA VAL A 71 7.80 15.55 12.90
C VAL A 71 9.23 15.97 12.55
N ILE A 72 9.61 15.86 11.27
CA ILE A 72 10.94 16.30 10.81
C ILE A 72 11.13 17.80 11.02
N ASP A 73 10.11 18.61 10.70
CA ASP A 73 10.15 20.06 10.87
C ASP A 73 10.28 20.45 12.36
N ALA A 74 9.52 19.80 13.24
CA ALA A 74 9.59 20.04 14.69
C ALA A 74 10.95 19.62 15.27
N PHE A 75 11.49 18.49 14.83
CA PHE A 75 12.82 18.04 15.24
C PHE A 75 13.92 18.99 14.74
N ASN A 76 13.85 19.44 13.49
CA ASN A 76 14.81 20.39 12.93
C ASN A 76 14.70 21.78 13.60
N ALA A 77 13.53 22.18 14.09
CA ALA A 77 13.39 23.41 14.87
C ALA A 77 14.16 23.35 16.20
N MET A 78 14.21 22.17 16.83
CA MET A 78 15.00 21.94 18.05
C MET A 78 16.49 21.74 17.75
N MET A 79 16.83 21.11 16.62
CA MET A 79 18.19 20.85 16.19
C MET A 79 18.41 21.38 14.77
N PRO A 80 18.59 22.71 14.60
CA PRO A 80 18.71 23.31 13.28
C PRO A 80 19.91 22.80 12.50
N GLY A 81 19.67 22.35 11.28
CA GLY A 81 20.73 22.03 10.34
C GLY A 81 20.38 20.92 9.38
N ARG A 82 21.39 20.40 8.70
CA ARG A 82 21.22 19.28 7.80
C ARG A 82 21.24 17.97 8.60
N LEU A 83 20.06 17.48 8.94
CA LEU A 83 19.87 16.21 9.63
C LEU A 83 20.24 15.00 8.77
N LEU A 84 20.54 13.89 9.47
CA LEU A 84 20.53 12.53 8.94
C LEU A 84 19.32 11.81 9.53
N VAL A 85 18.34 11.53 8.67
CA VAL A 85 17.10 10.83 9.00
C VAL A 85 17.21 9.38 8.54
N ALA A 86 17.00 8.42 9.43
CA ALA A 86 17.00 7.00 9.10
C ALA A 86 15.59 6.42 9.17
N ASP A 87 15.18 5.72 8.11
CA ASP A 87 13.97 4.92 8.05
C ASP A 87 14.36 3.46 7.78
N MET A 88 14.19 2.62 8.81
CA MET A 88 14.58 1.21 8.77
C MET A 88 13.44 0.28 8.30
N PHE A 89 12.29 0.83 7.93
CA PHE A 89 11.15 0.13 7.34
C PHE A 89 10.59 0.94 6.17
N ALA A 90 11.49 1.34 5.27
CA ALA A 90 11.23 2.41 4.32
C ALA A 90 10.06 2.15 3.36
N GLY A 91 9.78 0.89 3.03
CA GLY A 91 8.57 0.48 2.34
C GLY A 91 8.27 1.33 1.12
N GLY A 92 7.18 2.11 1.18
CA GLY A 92 6.71 2.99 0.10
C GLY A 92 7.44 4.33 -0.03
N GLY A 93 8.37 4.65 0.87
CA GLY A 93 9.30 5.77 0.76
C GLY A 93 8.76 7.13 1.18
N VAL A 94 7.67 7.18 1.94
CA VAL A 94 7.06 8.45 2.35
C VAL A 94 8.02 9.26 3.24
N ILE A 95 8.61 8.63 4.26
CA ILE A 95 9.55 9.30 5.18
C ILE A 95 10.83 9.73 4.44
N PRO A 96 11.51 8.85 3.67
CA PRO A 96 12.62 9.26 2.82
C PRO A 96 12.31 10.46 1.93
N LEU A 97 11.17 10.44 1.25
CA LEU A 97 10.74 11.53 0.37
C LEU A 97 10.50 12.83 1.13
N ALA A 98 9.84 12.76 2.30
CA ALA A 98 9.57 13.91 3.14
C ALA A 98 10.85 14.57 3.67
N ALA A 99 11.87 13.77 4.00
CA ALA A 99 13.16 14.23 4.50
C ALA A 99 14.02 14.89 3.40
N VAL A 100 14.16 14.26 2.23
CA VAL A 100 14.95 14.86 1.13
C VAL A 100 14.31 16.13 0.59
N ALA A 101 12.97 16.20 0.57
CA ALA A 101 12.24 17.41 0.17
C ALA A 101 12.48 18.60 1.13
N ARG A 102 13.03 18.35 2.32
CA ARG A 102 13.46 19.35 3.32
C ARG A 102 14.98 19.58 3.33
N GLY A 103 15.72 18.94 2.42
CA GLY A 103 17.17 19.10 2.29
C GLY A 103 18.00 18.22 3.24
N HIS A 104 17.39 17.30 3.98
CA HIS A 104 18.09 16.39 4.88
C HIS A 104 18.70 15.20 4.15
N GLN A 105 19.69 14.56 4.77
CA GLN A 105 20.24 13.28 4.31
C GLN A 105 19.37 12.14 4.81
N VAL A 106 19.29 11.07 4.01
CA VAL A 106 18.44 9.92 4.31
C VAL A 106 19.21 8.62 4.25
N TYR A 107 18.99 7.79 5.28
CA TYR A 107 19.21 6.36 5.22
C TYR A 107 17.84 5.67 5.12
N ALA A 108 17.63 4.86 4.09
CA ALA A 108 16.40 4.11 3.89
C ALA A 108 16.73 2.62 3.76
N GLN A 109 16.03 1.78 4.51
CA GLN A 109 16.26 0.34 4.47
C GLN A 109 14.94 -0.42 4.43
N ASP A 110 14.92 -1.49 3.64
CA ASP A 110 13.81 -2.43 3.61
C ASP A 110 14.33 -3.85 3.43
N LEU A 111 13.66 -4.81 4.06
CA LEU A 111 13.99 -6.23 3.92
C LEU A 111 13.63 -6.77 2.53
N ASN A 112 12.57 -6.25 1.93
CA ASN A 112 12.06 -6.73 0.66
C ASN A 112 12.83 -6.06 -0.50
N PRO A 113 13.36 -6.83 -1.46
CA PRO A 113 14.16 -6.27 -2.55
C PRO A 113 13.34 -5.37 -3.49
N TRP A 114 12.02 -5.58 -3.59
CA TRP A 114 11.16 -4.78 -4.45
C TRP A 114 11.05 -3.31 -4.00
N PRO A 115 10.65 -2.99 -2.75
CA PRO A 115 10.68 -1.61 -2.26
C PRO A 115 12.10 -1.06 -2.19
N ALA A 116 13.12 -1.85 -1.83
CA ALA A 116 14.51 -1.37 -1.85
C ALA A 116 14.94 -0.85 -3.25
N ALA A 117 14.73 -1.64 -4.30
CA ALA A 117 14.99 -1.22 -5.68
C ALA A 117 14.08 -0.05 -6.12
N GLY A 118 12.80 -0.09 -5.74
CA GLY A 118 11.82 0.95 -6.04
C GLY A 118 12.18 2.30 -5.41
N LEU A 119 12.63 2.31 -4.16
CA LEU A 119 13.11 3.50 -3.42
C LEU A 119 14.32 4.11 -4.10
N THR A 120 15.32 3.29 -4.44
CA THR A 120 16.50 3.76 -5.17
C THR A 120 16.11 4.44 -6.47
N ALA A 121 15.24 3.81 -7.28
CA ALA A 121 14.83 4.37 -8.55
C ALA A 121 13.94 5.62 -8.41
N MET A 122 13.03 5.64 -7.42
CA MET A 122 12.13 6.77 -7.14
C MET A 122 12.88 8.02 -6.67
N LEU A 123 13.85 7.86 -5.77
CA LEU A 123 14.63 8.99 -5.24
C LEU A 123 15.75 9.40 -6.20
N GLY A 124 16.23 8.47 -7.03
CA GLY A 124 17.24 8.70 -8.06
C GLY A 124 16.66 8.94 -9.46
N LEU A 125 15.45 9.52 -9.55
CA LEU A 125 14.84 9.81 -10.85
C LEU A 125 15.67 10.83 -11.64
N PRO A 126 15.98 10.56 -12.92
CA PRO A 126 16.68 11.53 -13.77
C PRO A 126 15.78 12.70 -14.17
N ALA A 127 16.38 13.70 -14.81
CA ALA A 127 15.67 14.83 -15.38
C ALA A 127 14.40 14.43 -16.17
N PRO A 128 13.27 15.15 -16.00
CA PRO A 128 12.02 14.88 -16.69
C PRO A 128 12.15 14.76 -18.22
N ASP A 129 13.04 15.56 -18.80
CA ASP A 129 13.26 15.60 -20.25
C ASP A 129 13.87 14.27 -20.76
N LYS A 130 14.83 13.71 -20.03
CA LYS A 130 15.43 12.39 -20.34
C LYS A 130 14.38 11.27 -20.28
N LEU A 131 13.45 11.34 -19.31
CA LEU A 131 12.36 10.37 -19.19
C LEU A 131 11.33 10.52 -20.33
N ARG A 132 11.04 11.75 -20.78
CA ARG A 132 10.16 11.98 -21.94
C ARG A 132 10.79 11.48 -23.24
N GLU A 133 12.09 11.68 -23.40
CA GLU A 133 12.85 11.13 -24.54
C GLU A 133 12.78 9.61 -24.54
N ALA A 134 13.11 8.96 -23.43
CA ALA A 134 13.01 7.51 -23.29
C ALA A 134 11.60 6.96 -23.57
N ALA A 135 10.56 7.62 -23.06
CA ALA A 135 9.18 7.24 -23.33
C ALA A 135 8.84 7.34 -24.83
N SER A 136 9.26 8.41 -25.50
CA SER A 136 9.08 8.60 -26.94
C SER A 136 9.84 7.56 -27.77
N THR A 137 11.06 7.22 -27.36
CA THR A 137 11.88 6.18 -28.01
C THR A 137 11.21 4.81 -27.90
N ILE A 138 10.75 4.43 -26.70
CA ILE A 138 10.06 3.15 -26.50
C ILE A 138 8.74 3.12 -27.30
N GLU A 139 7.99 4.23 -27.32
CA GLU A 139 6.74 4.34 -28.09
C GLU A 139 6.99 4.06 -29.58
N GLN A 140 8.03 4.67 -30.15
CA GLN A 140 8.41 4.47 -31.55
C GLN A 140 8.80 3.02 -31.84
N TRP A 141 9.57 2.39 -30.96
CA TRP A 141 10.03 1.01 -31.15
C TRP A 141 8.92 -0.02 -31.03
N ILE A 142 7.97 0.17 -30.11
CA ILE A 142 6.92 -0.82 -29.83
C ILE A 142 5.68 -0.64 -30.70
N HIS A 143 5.55 0.47 -31.43
CA HIS A 143 4.33 0.85 -32.15
C HIS A 143 3.75 -0.29 -33.02
N THR A 144 4.58 -0.87 -33.89
CA THR A 144 4.16 -1.96 -34.81
C THR A 144 3.69 -3.19 -34.05
N GLU A 145 4.36 -3.56 -32.96
CA GLU A 145 4.01 -4.73 -32.15
C GLU A 145 2.72 -4.48 -31.34
N VAL A 146 2.50 -3.26 -30.84
CA VAL A 146 1.21 -2.88 -30.21
C VAL A 146 0.07 -2.92 -31.21
N GLU A 147 0.25 -2.42 -32.43
CA GLU A 147 -0.77 -2.48 -33.49
C GLU A 147 -1.07 -3.93 -33.90
N ALA A 148 -0.05 -4.79 -33.98
CA ALA A 148 -0.22 -6.21 -34.23
C ALA A 148 -1.01 -6.89 -33.09
N ALA A 149 -0.65 -6.61 -31.84
CA ALA A 149 -1.24 -7.24 -30.66
C ALA A 149 -2.65 -6.74 -30.32
N TYR A 150 -2.91 -5.43 -30.47
CA TYR A 150 -4.12 -4.77 -29.96
C TYR A 150 -4.85 -3.90 -30.98
N GLY A 151 -4.28 -3.62 -32.15
CA GLY A 151 -4.91 -2.78 -33.18
C GLY A 151 -6.24 -3.36 -33.66
N THR A 152 -7.24 -2.51 -33.81
CA THR A 152 -8.61 -2.89 -34.22
C THR A 152 -9.32 -1.74 -34.95
N THR A 153 -10.52 -2.00 -35.43
CA THR A 153 -11.42 -1.02 -36.05
C THR A 153 -12.73 -1.01 -35.27
N LEU A 154 -13.16 0.18 -34.88
CA LEU A 154 -14.44 0.37 -34.18
C LEU A 154 -15.62 0.23 -35.15
N THR A 155 -16.84 0.11 -34.62
CA THR A 155 -18.05 -0.05 -35.43
C THR A 155 -18.28 1.11 -36.42
N ASP A 156 -17.78 2.30 -36.12
CA ASP A 156 -17.86 3.49 -36.98
C ASP A 156 -16.76 3.55 -38.07
N GLY A 157 -15.91 2.52 -38.17
CA GLY A 157 -14.80 2.45 -39.12
C GLY A 157 -13.51 3.13 -38.63
N THR A 158 -13.53 3.77 -37.46
CA THR A 158 -12.34 4.44 -36.91
C THR A 158 -11.30 3.41 -36.47
N ARG A 159 -10.03 3.64 -36.81
CA ARG A 159 -8.91 2.86 -36.28
C ARG A 159 -8.75 3.11 -34.78
N GLY A 160 -8.54 2.05 -34.02
CA GLY A 160 -8.33 2.14 -32.58
C GLY A 160 -7.55 0.93 -32.07
N VAL A 161 -7.60 0.75 -30.75
CA VAL A 161 -6.99 -0.38 -30.07
C VAL A 161 -8.00 -1.04 -29.14
N VAL A 162 -7.81 -2.34 -28.93
CA VAL A 162 -8.40 -3.05 -27.80
C VAL A 162 -7.68 -2.58 -26.54
N SER A 163 -8.37 -1.76 -25.73
CA SER A 163 -7.89 -1.30 -24.42
C SER A 163 -7.95 -2.42 -23.39
N HIS A 164 -8.99 -3.25 -23.44
CA HIS A 164 -9.15 -4.37 -22.53
C HIS A 164 -9.81 -5.57 -23.23
N THR A 165 -9.32 -6.77 -22.93
CA THR A 165 -9.92 -8.03 -23.38
C THR A 165 -10.51 -8.75 -22.16
N ILE A 166 -11.84 -8.90 -22.11
CA ILE A 166 -12.58 -9.42 -20.96
C ILE A 166 -12.82 -10.91 -21.16
N ARG A 167 -12.41 -11.71 -20.17
CA ARG A 167 -12.49 -13.17 -20.21
C ARG A 167 -13.33 -13.72 -19.08
N VAL A 168 -14.08 -14.77 -19.38
CA VAL A 168 -14.79 -15.55 -18.38
C VAL A 168 -14.13 -16.91 -18.24
N ALA A 169 -13.98 -17.39 -17.00
CA ALA A 169 -13.59 -18.76 -16.76
C ALA A 169 -14.75 -19.71 -17.14
N THR A 170 -14.44 -20.75 -17.91
CA THR A 170 -15.33 -21.87 -18.22
C THR A 170 -14.83 -23.07 -17.44
N GLY A 171 -15.70 -23.94 -16.91
CA GLY A 171 -15.25 -25.13 -16.19
C GLY A 171 -16.34 -26.18 -16.08
N GLU A 172 -15.94 -27.42 -15.80
CA GLU A 172 -16.85 -28.55 -15.68
C GLU A 172 -17.45 -28.63 -14.28
N CYS A 173 -18.75 -28.95 -14.21
CA CYS A 173 -19.40 -29.25 -12.94
C CYS A 173 -18.93 -30.61 -12.42
N THR A 174 -18.56 -30.69 -11.13
CA THR A 174 -18.09 -31.93 -10.52
C THR A 174 -19.18 -33.01 -10.39
N GLY A 175 -20.45 -32.64 -10.53
CA GLY A 175 -21.58 -33.56 -10.44
C GLY A 175 -22.01 -34.14 -11.80
N CYS A 176 -22.18 -33.30 -12.82
CA CYS A 176 -22.71 -33.74 -14.12
C CYS A 176 -21.74 -33.61 -15.30
N GLY A 177 -20.51 -33.13 -15.09
CA GLY A 177 -19.50 -32.94 -16.13
C GLY A 177 -19.79 -31.80 -17.12
N ARG A 178 -20.95 -31.14 -17.04
CA ARG A 178 -21.29 -30.06 -17.98
C ARG A 178 -20.35 -28.87 -17.82
N ARG A 179 -19.72 -28.47 -18.93
CA ARG A 179 -18.92 -27.25 -19.03
C ARG A 179 -19.81 -26.03 -19.27
N ALA A 180 -19.55 -24.94 -18.55
CA ALA A 180 -20.27 -23.68 -18.72
C ALA A 180 -19.40 -22.46 -18.37
N ARG A 181 -19.70 -21.31 -18.99
CA ARG A 181 -19.14 -20.01 -18.62
C ARG A 181 -19.62 -19.61 -17.21
N MET A 182 -18.69 -19.27 -16.34
CA MET A 182 -18.94 -18.99 -14.92
C MET A 182 -18.96 -17.49 -14.66
N PHE A 183 -19.93 -16.75 -15.20
CA PHE A 183 -20.05 -15.32 -14.90
C PHE A 183 -20.28 -15.08 -13.40
N PRO A 184 -19.57 -14.14 -12.75
CA PRO A 184 -19.72 -13.91 -11.32
C PRO A 184 -21.00 -13.15 -10.97
N HIS A 185 -21.51 -12.35 -11.92
CA HIS A 185 -22.71 -11.53 -11.77
C HIS A 185 -23.55 -11.57 -13.04
N ALA A 186 -24.82 -11.22 -12.91
CA ALA A 186 -25.70 -11.04 -14.06
C ALA A 186 -25.28 -9.85 -14.93
N LEU A 187 -24.94 -8.70 -14.34
CA LEU A 187 -24.36 -7.58 -15.08
C LEU A 187 -22.88 -7.86 -15.36
N VAL A 188 -22.51 -7.99 -16.63
CA VAL A 188 -21.13 -8.22 -17.07
C VAL A 188 -20.43 -6.88 -17.28
N SER A 189 -21.05 -5.97 -18.01
CA SER A 189 -20.55 -4.61 -18.24
C SER A 189 -21.66 -3.69 -18.72
N LEU A 190 -21.65 -2.42 -18.29
CA LEU A 190 -22.33 -1.38 -19.05
C LEU A 190 -21.61 -1.17 -20.41
N ARG A 191 -22.33 -0.64 -21.39
CA ARG A 191 -21.74 -0.26 -22.70
C ARG A 191 -21.06 1.11 -22.66
N VAL A 192 -21.53 1.96 -21.76
CA VAL A 192 -20.96 3.28 -21.46
C VAL A 192 -20.84 3.46 -19.96
N ARG A 193 -20.08 4.46 -19.53
CA ARG A 193 -19.86 4.73 -18.11
C ARG A 193 -21.17 5.08 -17.40
N LYS A 194 -21.31 4.64 -16.15
CA LYS A 194 -22.50 4.88 -15.29
C LYS A 194 -22.91 6.35 -15.23
N GLU A 195 -21.95 7.25 -15.27
CA GLU A 195 -22.12 8.71 -15.23
C GLU A 195 -22.95 9.25 -16.40
N SER A 196 -23.00 8.53 -17.53
CA SER A 196 -23.84 8.90 -18.67
C SER A 196 -25.35 8.69 -18.43
N GLY A 197 -25.73 7.97 -17.37
CA GLY A 197 -27.11 7.58 -17.10
C GLY A 197 -27.70 6.57 -18.08
N ASN A 198 -26.96 6.12 -19.10
CA ASN A 198 -27.44 5.15 -20.08
C ASN A 198 -27.35 3.72 -19.52
N PRO A 199 -28.49 3.01 -19.42
CA PRO A 199 -28.53 1.70 -18.77
C PRO A 199 -28.16 0.53 -19.72
N GLN A 200 -27.82 0.78 -20.99
CA GLN A 200 -27.45 -0.27 -21.93
C GLN A 200 -26.24 -1.08 -21.44
N ALA A 201 -26.38 -2.40 -21.47
CA ALA A 201 -25.44 -3.31 -20.84
C ALA A 201 -25.35 -4.67 -21.55
N TRP A 202 -24.25 -5.37 -21.26
CA TRP A 202 -24.09 -6.80 -21.46
C TRP A 202 -24.46 -7.56 -20.20
N MET A 203 -25.39 -8.49 -20.34
CA MET A 203 -25.94 -9.32 -19.27
C MET A 203 -25.61 -10.79 -19.50
N ALA A 204 -25.44 -11.54 -18.42
CA ALA A 204 -25.28 -12.97 -18.44
C ALA A 204 -26.35 -13.67 -17.60
N CYS A 205 -26.85 -14.81 -18.09
CA CYS A 205 -27.67 -15.70 -17.28
C CYS A 205 -26.78 -16.69 -16.51
N ARG A 206 -27.34 -17.30 -15.46
CA ARG A 206 -26.66 -18.35 -14.66
C ARG A 206 -26.23 -19.59 -15.45
N ARG A 207 -26.74 -19.77 -16.69
CA ARG A 207 -26.36 -20.86 -17.60
C ARG A 207 -25.16 -20.51 -18.50
N GLY A 208 -24.62 -19.29 -18.39
CA GLY A 208 -23.45 -18.85 -19.15
C GLY A 208 -23.75 -18.15 -20.47
N HIS A 209 -25.01 -17.88 -20.82
CA HIS A 209 -25.32 -17.13 -22.05
C HIS A 209 -25.18 -15.63 -21.82
N LEU A 210 -24.43 -14.96 -22.70
CA LEU A 210 -24.23 -13.51 -22.74
C LEU A 210 -25.19 -12.88 -23.76
N PHE A 211 -25.83 -11.74 -23.43
CA PHE A 211 -26.76 -11.05 -24.32
C PHE A 211 -26.87 -9.55 -23.98
N PRO A 212 -27.21 -8.69 -24.95
CA PRO A 212 -27.44 -7.27 -24.69
C PRO A 212 -28.77 -7.06 -23.97
N ALA A 213 -28.83 -6.16 -22.98
CA ALA A 213 -30.06 -5.78 -22.27
C ALA A 213 -29.89 -4.43 -21.55
N MET A 214 -30.86 -4.05 -20.72
CA MET A 214 -30.80 -2.86 -19.86
C MET A 214 -30.46 -3.29 -18.43
N SER A 215 -29.58 -2.54 -17.76
CA SER A 215 -29.07 -2.85 -16.41
C SER A 215 -30.07 -2.56 -15.29
N ASP A 216 -31.18 -1.90 -15.59
CA ASP A 216 -32.24 -1.50 -14.64
C ASP A 216 -33.51 -2.38 -14.75
N LYS A 217 -33.55 -3.34 -15.69
CA LYS A 217 -34.74 -4.14 -15.97
C LYS A 217 -34.46 -5.64 -15.94
N ARG A 218 -35.40 -6.38 -15.34
CA ARG A 218 -35.43 -7.85 -15.41
C ARG A 218 -35.67 -8.29 -16.84
N ARG A 219 -34.99 -9.34 -17.30
CA ARG A 219 -35.18 -9.88 -18.65
C ARG A 219 -34.98 -11.39 -18.69
N ARG A 220 -35.78 -12.10 -19.49
CA ARG A 220 -35.51 -13.51 -19.80
C ARG A 220 -34.34 -13.62 -20.78
N CYS A 221 -33.41 -14.52 -20.48
CA CYS A 221 -32.31 -14.86 -21.38
C CYS A 221 -32.87 -15.28 -22.76
N PRO A 222 -32.42 -14.71 -23.88
CA PRO A 222 -32.92 -15.06 -25.21
C PRO A 222 -32.69 -16.53 -25.59
N THR A 223 -31.64 -17.16 -25.07
CA THR A 223 -31.24 -18.53 -25.45
C THR A 223 -31.91 -19.60 -24.60
N CYS A 224 -32.03 -19.37 -23.28
CA CYS A 224 -32.49 -20.40 -22.35
C CYS A 224 -33.70 -20.00 -21.50
N HIS A 225 -34.24 -18.80 -21.74
CA HIS A 225 -35.44 -18.24 -21.10
C HIS A 225 -35.42 -18.10 -19.57
N VAL A 226 -34.28 -18.39 -18.93
CA VAL A 226 -34.07 -18.13 -17.50
C VAL A 226 -34.20 -16.63 -17.23
N LEU A 227 -35.00 -16.27 -16.22
CA LEU A 227 -35.14 -14.88 -15.78
C LEU A 227 -33.82 -14.39 -15.16
N VAL A 228 -33.36 -13.23 -15.63
CA VAL A 228 -32.12 -12.60 -15.18
C VAL A 228 -32.44 -11.31 -14.43
N GLU A 229 -32.01 -11.28 -13.17
CA GLU A 229 -32.07 -10.12 -12.28
C GLU A 229 -30.75 -9.34 -12.40
N PRO A 230 -30.75 -8.03 -12.75
CA PRO A 230 -29.49 -7.30 -12.95
C PRO A 230 -28.54 -7.28 -11.76
N ALA A 231 -29.08 -7.27 -10.54
CA ALA A 231 -28.31 -7.28 -9.30
C ALA A 231 -27.83 -8.68 -8.86
N ALA A 232 -28.19 -9.75 -9.59
CA ALA A 232 -27.85 -11.10 -9.16
C ALA A 232 -26.34 -11.37 -9.15
N THR A 233 -25.90 -12.08 -8.12
CA THR A 233 -24.56 -12.61 -7.97
C THR A 233 -24.63 -14.13 -8.09
N TYR A 234 -23.83 -14.70 -8.99
CA TYR A 234 -23.83 -16.14 -9.29
C TYR A 234 -22.68 -16.88 -8.63
N THR A 235 -21.64 -16.17 -8.18
CA THR A 235 -20.48 -16.79 -7.50
C THR A 235 -20.24 -16.30 -6.07
N PRO A 236 -21.27 -16.22 -5.20
CA PRO A 236 -21.09 -15.75 -3.84
C PRO A 236 -20.10 -16.65 -3.08
N MET A 237 -19.22 -16.04 -2.29
CA MET A 237 -18.22 -16.75 -1.47
C MET A 237 -17.38 -17.78 -2.26
N ARG A 238 -17.10 -17.50 -3.54
CA ARG A 238 -16.36 -18.41 -4.45
C ARG A 238 -16.99 -19.80 -4.56
N THR A 239 -18.31 -19.87 -4.58
CA THR A 239 -19.09 -21.07 -4.89
C THR A 239 -19.92 -20.86 -6.14
N ILE A 240 -20.30 -21.93 -6.84
CA ILE A 240 -21.16 -21.84 -8.03
C ILE A 240 -22.11 -23.02 -8.08
N THR A 241 -23.38 -22.76 -8.41
CA THR A 241 -24.41 -23.80 -8.51
C THR A 241 -24.72 -24.13 -9.97
N CYS A 242 -24.56 -25.40 -10.33
CA CYS A 242 -24.92 -25.93 -11.64
C CYS A 242 -26.44 -26.13 -11.77
N GLU A 243 -26.92 -26.29 -13.01
CA GLU A 243 -28.31 -26.65 -13.30
C GLU A 243 -28.73 -28.02 -12.74
N CYS A 244 -27.80 -28.96 -12.58
CA CYS A 244 -28.08 -30.25 -11.95
C CYS A 244 -28.30 -30.15 -10.43
N GLY A 245 -28.21 -28.95 -9.84
CA GLY A 245 -28.35 -28.70 -8.41
C GLY A 245 -27.05 -28.80 -7.62
N LYS A 246 -25.97 -29.32 -8.21
CA LYS A 246 -24.65 -29.39 -7.55
C LYS A 246 -24.08 -27.99 -7.34
N THR A 247 -23.71 -27.68 -6.09
CA THR A 247 -22.89 -26.52 -5.74
C THR A 247 -21.44 -26.94 -5.57
N ASP A 248 -20.55 -26.30 -6.32
CA ASP A 248 -19.11 -26.53 -6.30
C ASP A 248 -18.40 -25.33 -5.68
N ARG A 249 -17.24 -25.53 -5.04
CA ARG A 249 -16.30 -24.42 -4.83
C ARG A 249 -15.65 -24.11 -6.18
N LEU A 250 -15.33 -22.84 -6.43
CA LEU A 250 -14.63 -22.46 -7.66
C LEU A 250 -13.28 -23.19 -7.80
N ALA A 251 -12.59 -23.43 -6.68
CA ALA A 251 -11.35 -24.22 -6.64
C ALA A 251 -11.52 -25.65 -7.17
N ASP A 252 -12.69 -26.27 -6.97
CA ASP A 252 -12.96 -27.63 -7.49
C ASP A 252 -13.07 -27.61 -9.02
N ARG A 253 -13.72 -26.58 -9.56
CA ARG A 253 -13.86 -26.39 -11.02
C ARG A 253 -12.58 -25.91 -11.69
N ALA A 254 -11.73 -25.18 -10.97
CA ALA A 254 -10.49 -24.61 -11.49
C ALA A 254 -9.53 -25.67 -12.06
N ARG A 255 -9.66 -26.94 -11.66
CA ARG A 255 -8.91 -28.06 -12.23
C ARG A 255 -9.12 -28.26 -13.73
N THR A 256 -10.26 -27.81 -14.24
CA THR A 256 -10.66 -28.00 -15.65
C THR A 256 -10.89 -26.69 -16.37
N TRP A 257 -10.66 -25.55 -15.69
CA TRP A 257 -11.12 -24.29 -16.22
C TRP A 257 -10.27 -23.79 -17.38
N GLN A 258 -10.92 -23.08 -18.30
CA GLN A 258 -10.28 -22.42 -19.43
C GLN A 258 -10.84 -21.00 -19.53
N TRP A 259 -10.04 -20.06 -19.99
CA TRP A 259 -10.45 -18.68 -20.13
C TRP A 259 -10.95 -18.40 -21.54
N GLU A 260 -12.16 -17.87 -21.64
CA GLU A 260 -12.78 -17.55 -22.93
C GLU A 260 -13.02 -16.05 -23.06
N ILE A 261 -12.64 -15.46 -24.20
CA ILE A 261 -12.92 -14.05 -24.48
C ILE A 261 -14.42 -13.85 -24.76
N VAL A 262 -15.04 -12.97 -23.99
CA VAL A 262 -16.50 -12.69 -24.10
C VAL A 262 -16.80 -11.29 -24.58
N LEU A 263 -15.97 -10.31 -24.23
CA LEU A 263 -16.13 -8.90 -24.60
C LEU A 263 -14.75 -8.27 -24.80
N VAL A 264 -14.71 -7.20 -25.58
CA VAL A 264 -13.56 -6.30 -25.70
C VAL A 264 -14.02 -4.86 -25.49
N ASP A 265 -13.13 -4.07 -24.90
CA ASP A 265 -13.25 -2.63 -24.78
C ASP A 265 -12.35 -1.99 -25.84
N ARG A 266 -12.95 -1.50 -26.93
CA ARG A 266 -12.23 -0.80 -28.00
C ARG A 266 -12.23 0.68 -27.76
N SER A 267 -11.14 1.32 -28.14
CA SER A 267 -10.97 2.74 -27.94
C SER A 267 -10.19 3.40 -29.06
N SER A 268 -10.67 4.56 -29.47
CA SER A 268 -9.92 5.57 -30.20
C SER A 268 -9.79 6.83 -29.33
N ARG A 269 -9.24 7.91 -29.92
CA ARG A 269 -9.16 9.23 -29.28
C ARG A 269 -10.53 9.77 -28.88
N THR A 270 -11.55 9.54 -29.69
CA THR A 270 -12.90 10.13 -29.55
C THR A 270 -13.93 9.11 -29.10
N THR A 271 -13.84 7.88 -29.59
CA THR A 271 -14.88 6.86 -29.44
C THR A 271 -14.42 5.74 -28.51
N ARG A 272 -15.39 5.11 -27.84
CA ARG A 272 -15.19 3.92 -27.00
C ARG A 272 -16.39 3.01 -27.14
N GLU A 273 -16.15 1.71 -27.27
CA GLU A 273 -17.21 0.69 -27.35
C GLU A 273 -16.83 -0.56 -26.56
N VAL A 274 -17.79 -1.09 -25.80
CA VAL A 274 -17.66 -2.40 -25.15
C VAL A 274 -18.63 -3.35 -25.84
N ASP A 275 -18.09 -4.33 -26.56
CA ASP A 275 -18.87 -5.22 -27.41
C ASP A 275 -18.24 -6.62 -27.53
N ILE A 276 -18.93 -7.53 -28.22
CA ILE A 276 -18.43 -8.86 -28.56
C ILE A 276 -17.19 -8.68 -29.47
N PRO A 277 -16.10 -9.44 -29.23
CA PRO A 277 -14.91 -9.38 -30.08
C PRO A 277 -15.19 -9.88 -31.51
N THR A 278 -14.48 -9.34 -32.48
CA THR A 278 -14.41 -9.89 -33.84
C THR A 278 -13.50 -11.13 -33.87
N ASP A 279 -13.58 -11.94 -34.92
CA ASP A 279 -12.72 -13.12 -35.06
C ASP A 279 -11.23 -12.74 -35.13
N ALA A 280 -10.90 -11.64 -35.83
CA ALA A 280 -9.54 -11.11 -35.88
C ALA A 280 -9.02 -10.69 -34.50
N GLU A 281 -9.87 -10.13 -33.63
CA GLU A 281 -9.48 -9.77 -32.26
C GLU A 281 -9.25 -11.00 -31.38
N ARG A 282 -10.05 -12.06 -31.57
CA ARG A 282 -9.84 -13.35 -30.89
C ARG A 282 -8.53 -13.99 -31.34
N GLU A 283 -8.30 -14.05 -32.65
CA GLU A 283 -7.08 -14.60 -33.23
C GLU A 283 -5.84 -13.86 -32.74
N LYS A 284 -5.84 -12.52 -32.76
CA LYS A 284 -4.75 -11.72 -32.20
C LYS A 284 -4.52 -11.98 -30.73
N ALA A 285 -5.56 -12.22 -29.94
CA ALA A 285 -5.45 -12.40 -28.50
C ALA A 285 -5.03 -13.82 -28.07
N GLU A 286 -5.44 -14.86 -28.80
CA GLU A 286 -5.23 -16.27 -28.42
C GLU A 286 -4.23 -16.99 -29.33
N SER A 287 -4.19 -16.66 -30.62
CA SER A 287 -3.50 -17.43 -31.66
C SER A 287 -2.41 -16.63 -32.40
N GLY A 288 -2.08 -15.42 -31.93
CA GLY A 288 -1.11 -14.52 -32.56
C GLY A 288 0.35 -14.97 -32.54
N GLY A 289 0.62 -16.25 -32.25
CA GLY A 289 1.98 -16.80 -32.19
C GLY A 289 2.82 -16.25 -31.04
N TRP A 290 2.19 -15.77 -29.97
CA TRP A 290 2.89 -15.20 -28.81
C TRP A 290 3.67 -16.29 -28.07
N GLN A 291 5.00 -16.19 -28.09
CA GLN A 291 5.91 -17.13 -27.42
C GLN A 291 6.67 -16.38 -26.32
N PRO A 292 6.07 -16.15 -25.13
CA PRO A 292 6.80 -15.64 -23.99
C PRO A 292 7.81 -16.68 -23.50
N VAL A 293 9.05 -16.25 -23.26
CA VAL A 293 10.19 -17.13 -22.96
C VAL A 293 10.68 -16.99 -21.53
N HIS A 294 10.36 -15.91 -20.83
CA HIS A 294 10.82 -15.72 -19.47
C HIS A 294 10.10 -16.67 -18.51
N ASP A 295 10.91 -17.34 -17.70
CA ASP A 295 10.43 -18.08 -16.54
C ASP A 295 10.40 -17.17 -15.32
N LEU A 296 9.20 -16.96 -14.77
CA LEU A 296 8.99 -16.11 -13.59
C LEU A 296 9.05 -16.90 -12.27
N GLY A 297 9.24 -18.23 -12.34
CA GLY A 297 9.39 -19.07 -11.16
C GLY A 297 8.07 -19.49 -10.48
N PRO A 298 8.15 -20.43 -9.52
CA PRO A 298 6.98 -20.96 -8.83
C PRO A 298 6.34 -19.94 -7.88
N ILE A 299 5.02 -20.07 -7.68
CA ILE A 299 4.31 -19.35 -6.62
C ILE A 299 4.58 -20.09 -5.29
N PRO A 300 5.23 -19.46 -4.31
CA PRO A 300 5.53 -20.08 -3.04
C PRO A 300 4.25 -20.28 -2.20
N PRO A 301 4.20 -21.27 -1.30
CA PRO A 301 3.12 -21.40 -0.34
C PRO A 301 3.09 -20.18 0.61
N GLY A 302 1.89 -19.80 1.02
CA GLY A 302 1.65 -18.58 1.80
C GLY A 302 0.15 -18.38 2.03
N GLN A 303 -0.19 -17.44 2.91
CA GLN A 303 -1.57 -17.15 3.28
C GLN A 303 -2.35 -16.58 2.09
N GLU A 304 -1.82 -15.55 1.43
CA GLU A 304 -2.40 -14.89 0.28
C GLU A 304 -2.21 -15.70 -1.01
N THR A 305 -1.04 -16.29 -1.23
CA THR A 305 -0.76 -17.10 -2.43
C THR A 305 -1.57 -18.41 -2.47
N SER A 306 -2.06 -18.90 -1.32
CA SER A 306 -2.92 -20.09 -1.25
C SER A 306 -4.18 -19.99 -2.12
N VAL A 307 -4.69 -18.78 -2.36
CA VAL A 307 -5.85 -18.59 -3.23
C VAL A 307 -5.50 -18.87 -4.68
N LEU A 308 -4.27 -18.56 -5.10
CA LEU A 308 -3.80 -18.75 -6.46
C LEU A 308 -3.57 -20.24 -6.73
N THR A 309 -2.82 -20.90 -5.85
CA THR A 309 -2.47 -22.33 -5.99
C THR A 309 -3.70 -23.25 -5.95
N ARG A 310 -4.67 -22.96 -5.09
CA ARG A 310 -5.96 -23.69 -5.06
C ARG A 310 -6.77 -23.57 -6.33
N HIS A 311 -6.53 -22.53 -7.13
CA HIS A 311 -7.22 -22.31 -8.41
C HIS A 311 -6.31 -22.60 -9.61
N GLY A 312 -5.25 -23.39 -9.43
CA GLY A 312 -4.47 -23.93 -10.52
C GLY A 312 -3.32 -23.05 -11.01
N PHE A 313 -3.13 -21.85 -10.45
CA PHE A 313 -1.95 -21.04 -10.73
C PHE A 313 -0.78 -21.56 -9.90
N ARG A 314 0.26 -22.09 -10.55
CA ARG A 314 1.43 -22.69 -9.88
C ARG A 314 2.68 -21.85 -10.03
N ARG A 315 2.74 -21.01 -11.06
CA ARG A 315 3.87 -20.16 -11.40
C ARG A 315 3.41 -18.74 -11.63
N TRP A 316 4.29 -17.76 -11.41
CA TRP A 316 3.90 -16.34 -11.55
C TRP A 316 3.46 -15.98 -12.97
N GLN A 317 4.01 -16.65 -13.99
CA GLN A 317 3.58 -16.49 -15.37
C GLN A 317 2.14 -16.96 -15.64
N ASP A 318 1.60 -17.89 -14.84
CA ASP A 318 0.26 -18.43 -15.05
C ASP A 318 -0.83 -17.36 -14.85
N LEU A 319 -0.47 -16.21 -14.25
CA LEU A 319 -1.39 -15.10 -13.97
C LEU A 319 -1.70 -14.24 -15.21
N TYR A 320 -1.01 -14.47 -16.33
CA TYR A 320 -1.02 -13.60 -17.50
C TYR A 320 -1.34 -14.40 -18.78
N PRO A 321 -2.19 -13.87 -19.68
CA PRO A 321 -2.30 -14.40 -21.04
C PRO A 321 -0.98 -14.28 -21.81
N ASP A 322 -0.70 -15.20 -22.73
CA ASP A 322 0.59 -15.24 -23.45
C ASP A 322 0.87 -13.97 -24.25
N ARG A 323 -0.14 -13.36 -24.87
CA ARG A 323 -0.02 -12.04 -25.50
C ARG A 323 0.49 -10.99 -24.53
N GLN A 324 -0.09 -10.94 -23.33
CA GLN A 324 0.30 -9.96 -22.31
C GLN A 324 1.74 -10.20 -21.85
N ARG A 325 2.11 -11.46 -21.61
CA ARG A 325 3.47 -11.85 -21.22
C ARG A 325 4.48 -11.43 -22.26
N HIS A 326 4.25 -11.80 -23.52
CA HIS A 326 5.14 -11.47 -24.63
C HIS A 326 5.37 -9.96 -24.73
N MET A 327 4.29 -9.15 -24.65
CA MET A 327 4.41 -7.70 -24.71
C MET A 327 5.15 -7.10 -23.51
N LEU A 328 4.98 -7.65 -22.30
CA LEU A 328 5.75 -7.23 -21.11
C LEU A 328 7.24 -7.57 -21.26
N GLU A 329 7.58 -8.79 -21.69
CA GLU A 329 8.96 -9.21 -21.94
C GLU A 329 9.62 -8.34 -23.01
N ARG A 330 8.90 -8.06 -24.10
CA ARG A 330 9.37 -7.16 -25.15
C ARG A 330 9.64 -5.76 -24.62
N MET A 331 8.72 -5.20 -23.84
CA MET A 331 8.91 -3.85 -23.29
C MET A 331 10.07 -3.77 -22.30
N LEU A 332 10.35 -4.85 -21.55
CA LEU A 332 11.56 -4.92 -20.72
C LEU A 332 12.84 -4.87 -21.56
N ASP A 333 12.91 -5.61 -22.67
CA ASP A 333 14.06 -5.54 -23.61
C ASP A 333 14.21 -4.14 -24.23
N LEU A 334 13.09 -3.48 -24.56
CA LEU A 334 13.15 -2.12 -25.08
C LEU A 334 13.58 -1.10 -24.01
N ALA A 335 13.09 -1.25 -22.77
CA ALA A 335 13.46 -0.39 -21.65
C ALA A 335 14.95 -0.51 -21.31
N SER A 336 15.52 -1.72 -21.36
CA SER A 336 16.93 -1.97 -21.03
C SER A 336 17.93 -1.28 -21.97
N ARG A 337 17.46 -0.82 -23.14
CA ARG A 337 18.28 -0.18 -24.18
C ARG A 337 17.78 1.20 -24.60
N CYS A 338 16.79 1.77 -23.90
CA CYS A 338 16.18 3.05 -24.28
C CYS A 338 17.11 4.27 -24.05
N SER A 339 18.17 4.11 -23.27
CA SER A 339 19.14 5.17 -22.98
C SER A 339 20.51 4.59 -22.62
N LYS A 340 21.56 5.42 -22.75
CA LYS A 340 22.89 5.12 -22.20
C LYS A 340 23.00 5.48 -20.71
N ASP A 341 22.06 6.26 -20.18
CA ASP A 341 22.01 6.66 -18.79
C ASP A 341 21.36 5.52 -17.95
N PRO A 342 22.11 4.86 -17.04
CA PRO A 342 21.57 3.76 -16.25
C PRO A 342 20.38 4.15 -15.37
N SER A 343 20.27 5.41 -14.95
CA SER A 343 19.13 5.89 -14.15
C SER A 343 17.84 5.94 -14.96
N VAL A 344 17.93 6.31 -16.24
CA VAL A 344 16.80 6.32 -17.17
C VAL A 344 16.35 4.90 -17.47
N VAL A 345 17.30 3.99 -17.70
CA VAL A 345 17.01 2.56 -17.92
C VAL A 345 16.28 1.96 -16.71
N ARG A 346 16.81 2.13 -15.49
CA ARG A 346 16.15 1.65 -14.27
C ARG A 346 14.74 2.21 -14.09
N ALA A 347 14.53 3.50 -14.36
CA ALA A 347 13.21 4.12 -14.27
C ALA A 347 12.23 3.54 -15.31
N ALA A 348 12.68 3.32 -16.56
CA ALA A 348 11.86 2.71 -17.60
C ALA A 348 11.51 1.25 -17.27
N GLU A 349 12.47 0.45 -16.80
CA GLU A 349 12.23 -0.93 -16.34
C GLU A 349 11.23 -0.96 -15.18
N LEU A 350 11.35 -0.05 -14.20
CA LEU A 350 10.39 0.09 -13.11
C LEU A 350 8.96 0.37 -13.61
N ALA A 351 8.82 1.20 -14.66
CA ALA A 351 7.52 1.45 -15.28
C ALA A 351 6.92 0.19 -15.91
N VAL A 352 7.74 -0.60 -16.60
CA VAL A 352 7.31 -1.85 -17.23
C VAL A 352 6.95 -2.89 -16.18
N VAL A 353 7.83 -3.17 -15.21
CA VAL A 353 7.56 -4.12 -14.13
C VAL A 353 6.34 -3.70 -13.32
N GLY A 354 6.19 -2.41 -13.02
CA GLY A 354 5.02 -1.90 -12.31
C GLY A 354 3.71 -2.21 -13.03
N SER A 355 3.70 -2.26 -14.37
CA SER A 355 2.49 -2.62 -15.14
C SER A 355 2.08 -4.08 -14.99
N ALA A 356 3.01 -4.95 -14.57
CA ALA A 356 2.74 -6.36 -14.34
C ALA A 356 1.79 -6.60 -13.14
N GLU A 357 1.52 -5.60 -12.30
CA GLU A 357 0.45 -5.70 -11.28
C GLU A 357 -0.93 -5.98 -11.92
N MET A 358 -1.09 -5.59 -13.18
CA MET A 358 -2.30 -5.78 -13.98
C MET A 358 -2.36 -7.16 -14.65
N ALA A 359 -2.11 -8.23 -13.89
CA ALA A 359 -2.09 -9.60 -14.39
C ALA A 359 -3.45 -10.01 -14.99
N GLY A 360 -3.49 -10.38 -16.28
CA GLY A 360 -4.73 -10.45 -17.05
C GLY A 360 -5.73 -11.52 -16.62
N TYR A 361 -5.30 -12.58 -15.94
CA TYR A 361 -6.19 -13.61 -15.38
C TYR A 361 -6.64 -13.33 -13.93
N LEU A 362 -6.09 -12.29 -13.29
CA LEU A 362 -6.48 -11.85 -11.95
C LEU A 362 -7.07 -10.43 -11.90
N SER A 363 -6.75 -9.61 -12.88
CA SER A 363 -7.23 -8.23 -12.95
C SER A 363 -8.73 -8.21 -13.12
N ARG A 364 -9.40 -7.32 -12.38
CA ARG A 364 -10.87 -7.31 -12.29
C ARG A 364 -11.46 -6.21 -13.18
N TRP A 365 -12.59 -6.50 -13.79
CA TRP A 365 -13.36 -5.51 -14.55
C TRP A 365 -14.38 -4.79 -13.68
N ASP A 366 -14.33 -3.46 -13.68
CA ASP A 366 -15.40 -2.62 -13.16
C ASP A 366 -16.53 -2.50 -14.20
N ARG A 367 -17.59 -3.28 -13.98
CA ARG A 367 -18.77 -3.32 -14.86
C ARG A 367 -19.54 -1.99 -14.96
N PHE A 368 -19.29 -1.01 -14.09
CA PHE A 368 -20.02 0.26 -14.08
C PHE A 368 -19.18 1.42 -14.63
N TYR A 369 -17.91 1.49 -14.25
CA TYR A 369 -17.01 2.59 -14.61
C TYR A 369 -16.07 2.25 -15.77
N LEU A 370 -16.13 1.00 -16.24
CA LEU A 370 -15.41 0.49 -17.39
C LEU A 370 -13.91 0.72 -17.22
N LYS A 371 -13.34 0.14 -16.16
CA LYS A 371 -11.93 0.20 -15.84
C LYS A 371 -11.47 -1.12 -15.26
N SER A 372 -10.23 -1.48 -15.51
CA SER A 372 -9.58 -2.60 -14.83
C SER A 372 -9.11 -2.19 -13.43
N PHE A 373 -8.90 -3.17 -12.56
CA PHE A 373 -8.22 -3.06 -11.28
C PHE A 373 -7.07 -4.05 -11.22
N GLU A 374 -5.99 -3.65 -10.54
CA GLU A 374 -4.83 -4.48 -10.30
C GLU A 374 -5.17 -5.78 -9.56
N SER A 375 -4.38 -6.83 -9.80
CA SER A 375 -4.56 -8.18 -9.24
C SER A 375 -4.51 -8.21 -7.69
N MET A 376 -3.82 -7.24 -7.09
CA MET A 376 -3.59 -7.11 -5.65
C MET A 376 -4.40 -5.95 -5.02
N ALA A 377 -5.46 -5.51 -5.68
CA ALA A 377 -6.32 -4.44 -5.19
C ALA A 377 -7.01 -4.84 -3.87
N GLY A 378 -6.97 -3.96 -2.86
CA GLY A 378 -7.51 -4.24 -1.52
C GLY A 378 -6.62 -5.18 -0.68
N HIS A 379 -5.31 -5.14 -0.93
CA HIS A 379 -4.24 -5.76 -0.14
C HIS A 379 -4.31 -7.30 -0.08
N ARG A 380 -4.79 -7.91 -1.17
CA ARG A 380 -4.97 -9.37 -1.30
C ARG A 380 -5.00 -9.79 -2.76
N PHE A 381 -4.71 -11.06 -3.06
CA PHE A 381 -4.97 -11.61 -4.39
C PHE A 381 -6.47 -11.85 -4.59
N ASN A 382 -7.12 -10.97 -5.35
CA ASN A 382 -8.58 -11.01 -5.51
C ASN A 382 -9.00 -11.79 -6.76
N LEU A 383 -9.14 -13.10 -6.60
CA LEU A 383 -9.60 -13.98 -7.67
C LEU A 383 -11.09 -13.80 -8.00
N THR A 384 -11.38 -13.70 -9.30
CA THR A 384 -12.72 -13.65 -9.89
C THR A 384 -12.78 -14.57 -11.12
N THR A 385 -13.97 -15.01 -11.53
CA THR A 385 -14.18 -15.78 -12.77
C THR A 385 -14.45 -14.89 -13.99
N LEU A 386 -14.44 -13.57 -13.83
CA LEU A 386 -14.47 -12.59 -14.92
C LEU A 386 -13.24 -11.70 -14.81
N ALA A 387 -12.20 -12.06 -15.54
CA ALA A 387 -10.91 -11.39 -15.55
C ALA A 387 -10.80 -10.44 -16.76
N VAL A 388 -9.85 -9.53 -16.70
CA VAL A 388 -9.60 -8.56 -17.77
C VAL A 388 -8.12 -8.42 -18.04
N GLU A 389 -7.72 -8.64 -19.29
CA GLU A 389 -6.38 -8.38 -19.78
C GLU A 389 -6.35 -6.94 -20.32
N PRO A 390 -5.59 -6.02 -19.70
CA PRO A 390 -5.40 -4.69 -20.27
C PRO A 390 -4.33 -4.69 -21.36
N ASN A 391 -4.44 -3.74 -22.28
CA ASN A 391 -3.35 -3.38 -23.18
C ASN A 391 -2.12 -2.94 -22.37
N VAL A 392 -0.99 -3.62 -22.58
CA VAL A 392 0.24 -3.39 -21.80
C VAL A 392 0.79 -1.98 -21.99
N TRP A 393 0.87 -1.49 -23.23
CA TRP A 393 1.36 -0.13 -23.54
C TRP A 393 0.36 0.93 -23.09
N GLY A 394 -0.90 0.71 -23.47
CA GLY A 394 -2.04 1.59 -23.28
C GLY A 394 -2.53 2.23 -24.58
N GLY A 395 -3.81 2.59 -24.61
CA GLY A 395 -4.42 3.37 -25.69
C GLY A 395 -4.42 4.87 -25.38
N VAL A 396 -4.58 5.71 -26.41
CA VAL A 396 -4.58 7.18 -26.26
C VAL A 396 -5.59 7.62 -25.20
N GLY A 397 -5.09 8.19 -24.09
CA GLY A 397 -5.90 8.71 -22.99
C GLY A 397 -6.65 7.66 -22.16
N ARG A 398 -6.45 6.36 -22.39
CA ARG A 398 -7.23 5.27 -21.76
C ARG A 398 -6.33 4.19 -21.13
N GLY A 399 -6.93 3.17 -20.52
CA GLY A 399 -6.24 2.14 -19.75
C GLY A 399 -6.00 2.52 -18.27
N ARG A 400 -5.57 1.56 -17.45
CA ARG A 400 -5.09 1.76 -16.07
C ARG A 400 -3.85 0.90 -15.89
N GLY A 401 -2.84 1.42 -15.19
CA GLY A 401 -1.63 0.66 -14.88
C GLY A 401 -0.76 0.31 -16.09
N THR A 402 -0.97 0.94 -17.24
CA THR A 402 -0.21 0.67 -18.48
C THR A 402 1.18 1.30 -18.45
N VAL A 403 2.09 0.79 -19.27
CA VAL A 403 3.49 1.26 -19.33
C VAL A 403 3.58 2.75 -19.67
N LEU A 404 2.87 3.22 -20.69
CA LEU A 404 2.88 4.65 -21.07
C LEU A 404 2.40 5.55 -19.91
N ARG A 405 1.35 5.14 -19.18
CA ARG A 405 0.86 5.90 -18.02
C ARG A 405 1.89 5.94 -16.89
N ARG A 406 2.62 4.85 -16.67
CA ARG A 406 3.67 4.77 -15.65
C ARG A 406 4.89 5.62 -16.03
N LEU A 407 5.30 5.60 -17.29
CA LEU A 407 6.35 6.50 -17.81
C LEU A 407 5.98 7.98 -17.62
N ASN A 408 4.75 8.36 -17.98
CA ASN A 408 4.24 9.72 -17.74
C ASN A 408 4.18 10.07 -16.25
N GLN A 409 3.85 9.11 -15.38
CA GLN A 409 3.88 9.31 -13.93
C GLN A 409 5.31 9.51 -13.41
N LEU A 410 6.32 8.84 -13.97
CA LEU A 410 7.73 9.06 -13.63
C LEU A 410 8.18 10.46 -14.04
N VAL A 411 7.79 10.94 -15.23
CA VAL A 411 8.06 12.33 -15.67
C VAL A 411 7.46 13.34 -14.69
N LYS A 412 6.19 13.16 -14.30
CA LYS A 412 5.54 14.01 -13.30
C LYS A 412 6.27 13.97 -11.95
N SER A 413 6.72 12.78 -11.54
CA SER A 413 7.40 12.56 -10.27
C SER A 413 8.79 13.19 -10.23
N ALA A 414 9.56 13.07 -11.33
CA ALA A 414 10.86 13.72 -11.48
C ALA A 414 10.73 15.25 -11.44
N ALA A 415 9.73 15.81 -12.12
CA ALA A 415 9.50 17.25 -12.13
C ALA A 415 9.10 17.76 -10.73
N TRP A 416 8.25 16.99 -10.03
CA TRP A 416 7.89 17.30 -8.65
C TRP A 416 9.11 17.25 -7.73
N LEU A 417 9.95 16.21 -7.84
CA LEU A 417 11.11 16.02 -6.97
C LEU A 417 12.11 17.15 -7.17
N GLN A 418 12.49 17.45 -8.43
CA GLN A 418 13.36 18.57 -8.75
C GLN A 418 12.80 19.91 -8.30
N GLY A 419 11.48 20.12 -8.43
CA GLY A 419 10.83 21.34 -7.93
C GLY A 419 10.87 21.48 -6.41
N LYS A 420 11.01 20.38 -5.66
CA LYS A 420 11.12 20.38 -4.20
C LYS A 420 12.55 20.47 -3.69
N THR A 421 13.48 19.79 -4.35
CA THR A 421 14.88 19.72 -3.91
C THR A 421 15.77 20.80 -4.55
N GLY A 422 15.32 21.40 -5.65
CA GLY A 422 16.09 22.38 -6.43
C GLY A 422 17.24 21.78 -7.24
N ARG A 423 17.47 20.45 -7.16
CA ARG A 423 18.54 19.72 -7.84
C ARG A 423 18.27 18.22 -7.92
N GLU A 424 19.03 17.52 -8.75
CA GLU A 424 19.05 16.04 -8.72
C GLU A 424 19.71 15.54 -7.42
N LEU A 425 19.16 14.46 -6.88
CA LEU A 425 19.66 13.83 -5.66
C LEU A 425 20.78 12.85 -5.98
N LEU A 426 21.82 12.83 -5.14
CA LEU A 426 22.84 11.80 -5.17
C LEU A 426 22.35 10.60 -4.37
N VAL A 427 22.00 9.52 -5.07
CA VAL A 427 21.43 8.30 -4.47
C VAL A 427 22.40 7.13 -4.60
N GLN A 428 22.73 6.52 -3.48
CA GLN A 428 23.52 5.28 -3.39
C GLN A 428 22.59 4.11 -3.05
N GLY A 429 22.50 3.11 -3.93
CA GLY A 429 21.84 1.85 -3.59
C GLY A 429 21.20 1.11 -4.77
N PRO A 430 20.43 0.04 -4.48
CA PRO A 430 20.36 -0.58 -3.15
C PRO A 430 21.70 -1.24 -2.80
N LEU A 431 22.24 -0.93 -1.62
CA LEU A 431 23.32 -1.70 -1.02
C LEU A 431 22.74 -2.93 -0.32
N THR A 432 23.58 -3.87 0.10
CA THR A 432 23.15 -4.94 1.01
C THR A 432 23.64 -4.68 2.42
N THR A 433 23.02 -5.29 3.42
CA THR A 433 23.48 -5.22 4.82
C THR A 433 24.88 -5.79 5.06
N ASN A 434 25.46 -6.51 4.10
CA ASN A 434 26.85 -6.99 4.17
C ASN A 434 27.88 -5.89 3.82
N ALA A 435 27.43 -4.74 3.32
CA ALA A 435 28.31 -3.61 3.05
C ALA A 435 28.88 -3.04 4.37
N PRO A 436 30.11 -2.49 4.36
CA PRO A 436 30.70 -1.91 5.56
C PRO A 436 29.90 -0.71 6.05
N ALA A 437 29.71 -0.63 7.37
CA ALA A 437 29.10 0.53 8.00
C ALA A 437 29.98 1.77 7.80
N THR A 438 29.47 2.75 7.04
CA THR A 438 30.20 3.95 6.64
C THR A 438 29.31 5.18 6.78
N ALA A 439 29.89 6.35 6.99
CA ALA A 439 29.12 7.59 6.94
C ALA A 439 28.50 7.80 5.54
N ILE A 440 27.36 8.48 5.47
CA ILE A 440 26.66 8.78 4.21
C ILE A 440 27.43 9.81 3.36
N ASN A 441 28.26 10.66 3.99
CA ASN A 441 29.15 11.61 3.33
C ASN A 441 28.43 12.45 2.25
N GLU A 442 28.86 12.34 0.99
CA GLU A 442 28.39 13.11 -0.15
C GLU A 442 27.00 12.72 -0.67
N TRP A 443 26.48 11.56 -0.25
CA TRP A 443 25.20 11.05 -0.72
C TRP A 443 24.03 11.77 -0.05
N ASP A 444 22.98 12.09 -0.80
CA ASP A 444 21.74 12.61 -0.23
C ASP A 444 20.87 11.49 0.33
N VAL A 445 20.93 10.33 -0.33
CA VAL A 445 20.16 9.14 0.04
C VAL A 445 21.06 7.92 -0.05
N ARG A 446 21.05 7.09 0.99
CA ARG A 446 21.50 5.70 0.93
C ARG A 446 20.31 4.77 1.07
N VAL A 447 20.14 3.87 0.12
CA VAL A 447 19.12 2.81 0.17
C VAL A 447 19.79 1.46 0.38
N VAL A 448 19.24 0.65 1.28
CA VAL A 448 19.79 -0.65 1.68
C VAL A 448 18.72 -1.72 1.66
N GLU A 449 19.04 -2.85 1.06
CA GLU A 449 18.27 -4.08 1.11
C GLU A 449 18.79 -4.97 2.26
N GLY A 450 17.89 -5.37 3.15
CA GLY A 450 18.15 -6.36 4.19
C GLY A 450 17.51 -6.06 5.54
N SER A 451 17.72 -6.94 6.51
CA SER A 451 17.08 -6.88 7.83
C SER A 451 17.47 -5.63 8.63
N SER A 452 16.48 -4.94 9.18
CA SER A 452 16.63 -3.78 10.08
C SER A 452 17.37 -4.10 11.38
N GLU A 453 17.67 -5.39 11.63
CA GLU A 453 18.58 -5.83 12.70
C GLU A 453 20.02 -5.36 12.50
N HIS A 454 20.38 -4.94 11.28
CA HIS A 454 21.67 -4.32 10.98
C HIS A 454 21.51 -3.16 9.99
N MET A 455 22.06 -2.00 10.35
CA MET A 455 22.16 -0.81 9.51
C MET A 455 23.62 -0.53 9.16
N VAL A 456 23.89 -0.26 7.88
CA VAL A 456 25.24 0.09 7.37
C VAL A 456 25.57 1.56 7.66
N LEU A 457 25.45 1.92 8.93
CA LEU A 457 25.70 3.23 9.52
C LEU A 457 26.62 3.09 10.74
N PRO A 458 27.53 4.05 10.97
CA PRO A 458 28.34 4.11 12.19
C PRO A 458 27.47 4.23 13.44
N SER A 459 28.05 3.90 14.59
CA SER A 459 27.39 4.16 15.86
C SER A 459 27.33 5.67 16.13
N ASN A 460 26.29 6.14 16.82
CA ASN A 460 26.13 7.54 17.21
C ASN A 460 26.20 8.55 16.04
N SER A 461 25.67 8.21 14.85
CA SER A 461 25.71 9.06 13.66
C SER A 461 24.35 9.64 13.25
N VAL A 462 23.24 9.02 13.65
CA VAL A 462 21.88 9.38 13.22
C VAL A 462 21.27 10.40 14.16
N HIS A 463 20.67 11.45 13.59
CA HIS A 463 19.96 12.48 14.36
C HIS A 463 18.54 12.02 14.69
N LEU A 464 17.84 11.48 13.71
CA LEU A 464 16.45 11.04 13.84
C LEU A 464 16.27 9.69 13.15
N VAL A 465 15.89 8.66 13.91
CA VAL A 465 15.30 7.44 13.33
C VAL A 465 13.79 7.67 13.30
N LEU A 466 13.23 7.95 12.12
CA LEU A 466 11.79 8.12 11.92
C LEU A 466 11.31 6.97 11.03
N THR A 467 10.39 6.14 11.53
CA THR A 467 9.98 4.94 10.80
C THR A 467 8.53 4.53 11.10
N ASP A 468 7.96 3.65 10.29
CA ASP A 468 6.64 3.04 10.51
C ASP A 468 6.75 1.52 10.33
N PRO A 469 7.04 0.78 11.41
CA PRO A 469 7.29 -0.65 11.31
C PRO A 469 6.03 -1.44 10.93
N PRO A 470 6.18 -2.60 10.28
CA PRO A 470 5.04 -3.43 9.90
C PRO A 470 4.45 -4.08 11.16
N TYR A 471 3.35 -3.54 11.66
CA TYR A 471 2.79 -3.96 12.95
C TYR A 471 1.47 -4.67 12.79
N HIS A 472 1.50 -6.01 12.88
CA HIS A 472 0.30 -6.86 12.94
C HIS A 472 -0.73 -6.57 11.83
N ASP A 473 -0.25 -5.99 10.72
CA ASP A 473 -1.05 -5.72 9.55
C ASP A 473 -1.35 -7.07 8.90
N ASP A 474 -2.63 -7.33 8.59
CA ASP A 474 -3.05 -8.59 7.94
C ASP A 474 -2.46 -8.74 6.52
N VAL A 475 -1.73 -7.72 6.04
CA VAL A 475 -1.18 -7.62 4.69
C VAL A 475 0.14 -8.39 4.58
N GLN A 476 0.15 -9.41 3.73
CA GLN A 476 1.33 -10.22 3.44
C GLN A 476 2.18 -9.58 2.33
N TYR A 477 2.97 -8.57 2.68
CA TYR A 477 3.78 -7.77 1.74
C TYR A 477 4.72 -8.62 0.87
N ALA A 478 5.45 -9.56 1.47
CA ALA A 478 6.32 -10.52 0.76
C ALA A 478 5.59 -11.31 -0.33
N GLU A 479 4.37 -11.76 -0.04
CA GLU A 479 3.55 -12.57 -0.95
C GLU A 479 2.99 -11.70 -2.08
N LEU A 480 2.47 -10.52 -1.76
CA LEU A 480 1.90 -9.61 -2.76
C LEU A 480 2.98 -9.01 -3.68
N SER A 481 4.20 -8.76 -3.20
CA SER A 481 5.29 -8.28 -4.07
C SER A 481 5.86 -9.37 -5.00
N GLY A 482 5.49 -10.64 -4.79
CA GLY A 482 6.00 -11.80 -5.53
C GLY A 482 6.00 -11.65 -7.06
N PRO A 483 4.87 -11.33 -7.72
CA PRO A 483 4.84 -11.12 -9.16
C PRO A 483 5.79 -10.00 -9.62
N LEU A 484 5.87 -8.90 -8.87
CA LEU A 484 6.73 -7.76 -9.22
C LEU A 484 8.21 -8.10 -9.05
N ARG A 485 8.57 -8.83 -7.99
CA ARG A 485 9.93 -9.37 -7.78
C ARG A 485 10.33 -10.32 -8.90
N ALA A 486 9.42 -11.19 -9.32
CA ALA A 486 9.67 -12.13 -10.42
C ALA A 486 9.94 -11.40 -11.75
N TRP A 487 9.10 -10.41 -12.10
CA TRP A 487 9.28 -9.61 -13.31
C TRP A 487 10.53 -8.71 -13.26
N ALA A 488 10.87 -8.17 -12.08
CA ALA A 488 12.10 -7.41 -11.87
C ALA A 488 13.36 -8.29 -11.84
N ARG A 489 13.23 -9.62 -11.90
CA ARG A 489 14.33 -10.59 -11.69
C ARG A 489 15.06 -10.39 -10.35
N LEU A 490 14.32 -9.90 -9.35
CA LEU A 490 14.78 -9.77 -7.97
C LEU A 490 14.47 -11.03 -7.15
N ALA A 491 13.64 -11.93 -7.70
CA ALA A 491 13.43 -13.26 -7.16
C ALA A 491 14.59 -14.18 -7.58
N ASN A 492 15.61 -14.33 -6.74
CA ASN A 492 16.60 -15.40 -6.90
C ASN A 492 16.03 -16.73 -6.38
N GLU A 493 16.51 -17.86 -6.87
CA GLU A 493 16.19 -19.20 -6.34
C GLU A 493 16.46 -19.33 -4.82
N LYS A 494 17.30 -18.45 -4.27
CA LYS A 494 17.62 -18.34 -2.83
C LYS A 494 16.66 -17.44 -2.03
N LEU A 495 15.83 -16.65 -2.69
CA LEU A 495 14.78 -15.83 -2.07
C LEU A 495 13.45 -16.60 -2.11
N THR A 496 13.44 -17.78 -1.49
CA THR A 496 12.19 -18.38 -1.01
C THR A 496 11.54 -17.41 -0.01
N ASN A 497 10.25 -17.55 0.29
CA ASN A 497 9.64 -16.78 1.39
C ASN A 497 10.43 -16.99 2.72
N GLU A 498 11.24 -18.04 2.81
CA GLU A 498 12.16 -18.32 3.91
C GLU A 498 13.31 -17.29 4.04
N ALA A 499 13.73 -16.61 2.97
CA ALA A 499 14.68 -15.50 3.06
C ALA A 499 14.03 -14.18 3.54
N LEU A 500 12.70 -14.10 3.49
CA LEU A 500 11.89 -13.00 4.00
C LEU A 500 11.25 -13.32 5.37
N THR A 501 11.65 -14.41 6.04
CA THR A 501 11.18 -14.77 7.40
C THR A 501 11.57 -13.78 8.50
N GLY A 502 12.35 -12.76 8.14
CA GLY A 502 12.67 -11.62 9.01
C GLY A 502 11.65 -10.47 8.95
N GLU A 503 10.60 -10.55 8.12
CA GLU A 503 9.51 -9.56 8.19
C GLU A 503 8.91 -9.60 9.61
N ALA A 504 8.74 -8.45 10.26
CA ALA A 504 8.11 -8.35 11.58
C ALA A 504 6.57 -8.53 11.49
N VAL A 505 6.11 -9.44 10.64
CA VAL A 505 4.71 -9.79 10.38
C VAL A 505 4.49 -11.24 10.79
N VAL A 506 3.43 -11.50 11.56
CA VAL A 506 3.06 -12.86 11.97
C VAL A 506 2.38 -13.54 10.78
N ASN A 507 2.88 -14.71 10.38
CA ASN A 507 2.26 -15.52 9.32
C ASN A 507 1.99 -16.93 9.85
N SER A 508 0.73 -17.18 10.17
CA SER A 508 0.28 -18.47 10.72
C SER A 508 0.38 -19.63 9.73
N ALA A 509 0.36 -19.37 8.42
CA ALA A 509 0.46 -20.40 7.39
C ALA A 509 1.90 -20.89 7.18
N THR A 510 2.89 -20.03 7.44
CA THR A 510 4.32 -20.37 7.34
C THR A 510 4.98 -20.65 8.70
N GLY A 511 4.29 -20.38 9.81
CA GLY A 511 4.83 -20.50 11.17
C GLY A 511 5.69 -19.31 11.61
N GLN A 512 5.87 -18.30 10.76
CA GLN A 512 6.69 -17.12 11.05
C GLN A 512 6.15 -16.31 12.22
N LEU A 513 7.01 -16.10 13.23
CA LEU A 513 6.72 -15.34 14.45
C LEU A 513 5.48 -15.84 15.23
N THR A 514 5.19 -17.15 15.13
CA THR A 514 4.06 -17.76 15.85
C THR A 514 4.40 -18.19 17.28
N ASP A 515 5.69 -18.29 17.62
CA ASP A 515 6.16 -18.64 18.98
C ASP A 515 5.99 -17.48 19.97
N ASP A 516 5.61 -17.80 21.21
CA ASP A 516 5.46 -16.84 22.30
C ASP A 516 6.78 -16.07 22.53
N GLY A 517 6.74 -14.74 22.36
CA GLY A 517 7.88 -13.85 22.59
C GLY A 517 8.84 -13.66 21.41
N ALA A 518 8.71 -14.42 20.32
CA ALA A 518 9.58 -14.27 19.14
C ALA A 518 9.50 -12.87 18.52
N TYR A 519 8.29 -12.30 18.49
CA TYR A 519 8.04 -10.94 18.01
C TYR A 519 8.72 -9.86 18.86
N GLU A 520 8.62 -9.96 20.19
CA GLU A 520 9.31 -9.06 21.13
C GLU A 520 10.83 -9.16 20.96
N ALA A 521 11.37 -10.38 20.82
CA ALA A 521 12.79 -10.61 20.63
C ALA A 521 13.31 -10.01 19.31
N LEU A 522 12.57 -10.13 18.22
CA LEU A 522 12.93 -9.51 16.93
C LEU A 522 12.93 -7.98 17.03
N LEU A 523 11.84 -7.38 17.55
CA LEU A 523 11.78 -5.93 17.74
C LEU A 523 12.89 -5.42 18.66
N GLY A 524 13.22 -6.18 19.71
CA GLY A 524 14.32 -5.83 20.63
C GLY A 524 15.67 -5.74 19.92
N ARG A 525 15.96 -6.65 18.97
CA ARG A 525 17.19 -6.60 18.17
C ARG A 525 17.20 -5.41 17.21
N ILE A 526 16.08 -5.13 16.55
CA ILE A 526 15.93 -3.98 15.65
C ILE A 526 16.08 -2.65 16.41
N PHE A 527 15.40 -2.48 17.54
CA PHE A 527 15.51 -1.27 18.34
C PHE A 527 16.89 -1.10 18.99
N LYS A 528 17.59 -2.20 19.31
CA LYS A 528 18.99 -2.14 19.74
C LYS A 528 19.90 -1.61 18.64
N GLU A 529 19.63 -1.97 17.39
CA GLU A 529 20.37 -1.44 16.24
C GLU A 529 20.05 0.04 15.98
N ALA A 530 18.78 0.45 16.09
CA ALA A 530 18.39 1.86 16.09
C ALA A 530 19.15 2.63 17.17
N ARG A 531 19.14 2.13 18.41
CA ARG A 531 19.87 2.69 19.55
C ARG A 531 21.38 2.78 19.32
N ARG A 532 21.99 1.84 18.61
CA ARG A 532 23.42 1.86 18.29
C ARG A 532 23.76 3.03 17.36
N THR A 533 22.94 3.26 16.34
CA THR A 533 23.18 4.30 15.32
C THR A 533 22.79 5.70 15.79
N LEU A 534 21.83 5.82 16.72
CA LEU A 534 21.40 7.11 17.26
C LEU A 534 22.50 7.81 18.04
N ARG A 535 22.66 9.12 17.77
CA ARG A 535 23.45 10.01 18.60
C ARG A 535 22.89 10.07 20.04
N PRO A 536 23.68 10.52 21.04
CA PRO A 536 23.19 10.69 22.41
C PRO A 536 21.99 11.63 22.55
N ASP A 537 21.91 12.64 21.67
CA ASP A 537 20.84 13.63 21.53
C ASP A 537 19.83 13.28 20.42
N GLY A 538 19.93 12.09 19.84
CA GLY A 538 19.08 11.63 18.75
C GLY A 538 17.80 10.96 19.23
N HIS A 539 16.77 11.00 18.39
CA HIS A 539 15.43 10.48 18.71
C HIS A 539 15.04 9.31 17.82
N LEU A 540 14.41 8.28 18.41
CA LEU A 540 13.65 7.25 17.71
C LEU A 540 12.17 7.62 17.77
N ILE A 541 11.56 7.89 16.62
CA ILE A 541 10.15 8.23 16.50
C ILE A 541 9.46 7.27 15.54
N PHE A 542 8.34 6.69 15.95
CA PHE A 542 7.53 5.85 15.08
C PHE A 542 6.05 5.87 15.44
N SER A 543 5.20 5.64 14.45
CA SER A 543 3.76 5.42 14.62
C SER A 543 3.46 3.98 15.03
N TYR A 544 2.53 3.79 15.97
CA TYR A 544 2.03 2.47 16.34
C TYR A 544 0.52 2.49 16.60
N ALA A 545 -0.18 1.49 16.08
CA ALA A 545 -1.57 1.22 16.42
C ALA A 545 -1.83 -0.29 16.45
N ASN A 546 -2.40 -0.76 17.56
CA ASN A 546 -2.83 -2.16 17.69
C ASN A 546 -3.95 -2.28 18.73
N ARG A 547 -4.85 -3.25 18.53
CA ARG A 547 -5.91 -3.59 19.49
C ARG A 547 -5.48 -4.67 20.49
N SER A 548 -4.37 -5.36 20.24
CA SER A 548 -3.86 -6.42 21.12
C SER A 548 -3.06 -5.84 22.29
N PRO A 549 -3.52 -6.03 23.55
CA PRO A 549 -2.73 -5.69 24.74
C PRO A 549 -1.35 -6.36 24.77
N ARG A 550 -1.27 -7.60 24.26
CA ARG A 550 -0.01 -8.36 24.18
C ARG A 550 0.98 -7.72 23.21
N ALA A 551 0.50 -7.15 22.12
CA ALA A 551 1.35 -6.47 21.14
C ALA A 551 1.97 -5.19 21.74
N TRP A 552 1.18 -4.40 22.50
CA TRP A 552 1.70 -3.25 23.25
C TRP A 552 2.73 -3.66 24.30
N ALA A 553 2.46 -4.72 25.06
CA ALA A 553 3.43 -5.25 26.02
C ALA A 553 4.73 -5.68 25.32
N ALA A 554 4.65 -6.40 24.18
CA ALA A 554 5.84 -6.79 23.43
C ALA A 554 6.68 -5.58 22.98
N VAL A 555 6.05 -4.52 22.48
CA VAL A 555 6.75 -3.29 22.05
C VAL A 555 7.43 -2.60 23.24
N PHE A 556 6.73 -2.42 24.36
CA PHE A 556 7.31 -1.76 25.54
C PHE A 556 8.49 -2.55 26.10
N GLY A 557 8.38 -3.88 26.12
CA GLY A 557 9.45 -4.78 26.54
C GLY A 557 10.67 -4.69 25.62
N ALA A 558 10.44 -4.70 24.30
CA ALA A 558 11.49 -4.55 23.30
C ALA A 558 12.23 -3.20 23.41
N LEU A 559 11.51 -2.09 23.58
CA LEU A 559 12.10 -0.75 23.71
C LEU A 559 12.96 -0.64 24.98
N GLN A 560 12.45 -1.10 26.12
CA GLN A 560 13.22 -1.08 27.37
C GLN A 560 14.46 -1.98 27.29
N ALA A 561 14.32 -3.19 26.74
CA ALA A 561 15.44 -4.11 26.56
C ALA A 561 16.52 -3.57 25.60
N ALA A 562 16.13 -2.73 24.64
CA ALA A 562 17.05 -2.06 23.72
C ALA A 562 17.83 -0.89 24.36
N GLY A 563 17.53 -0.49 25.60
CA GLY A 563 18.18 0.65 26.26
C GLY A 563 17.70 2.00 25.76
N LEU A 564 16.39 2.10 25.49
CA LEU A 564 15.68 3.32 25.13
C LEU A 564 14.73 3.72 26.27
N ARG A 565 14.49 5.03 26.41
CA ARG A 565 13.52 5.59 27.36
C ARG A 565 12.59 6.59 26.68
N ALA A 566 11.34 6.65 27.12
CA ALA A 566 10.33 7.51 26.53
C ALA A 566 10.56 8.99 26.89
N VAL A 567 10.45 9.86 25.87
CA VAL A 567 10.53 11.32 26.00
C VAL A 567 9.21 11.99 25.61
N GLY A 568 8.40 11.37 24.75
CA GLY A 568 7.10 11.94 24.45
C GLY A 568 6.23 11.04 23.59
N CYS A 569 4.94 11.37 23.53
CA CYS A 569 4.04 10.74 22.57
C CYS A 569 2.92 11.70 22.16
N GLU A 570 2.33 11.47 20.99
CA GLU A 570 1.22 12.26 20.47
C GLU A 570 0.23 11.39 19.68
N ILE A 571 -1.06 11.71 19.74
CA ILE A 571 -2.12 10.97 19.04
C ILE A 571 -2.41 11.66 17.72
N VAL A 572 -2.18 10.95 16.61
CA VAL A 572 -2.38 11.47 15.25
C VAL A 572 -3.39 10.63 14.47
N HIS A 573 -4.03 11.25 13.49
CA HIS A 573 -4.90 10.52 12.58
C HIS A 573 -4.09 9.82 11.50
N SER A 574 -4.33 8.52 11.30
CA SER A 574 -3.37 7.67 10.58
C SER A 574 -3.89 7.07 9.27
N GLU A 575 -5.21 7.00 9.06
CA GLU A 575 -5.80 6.37 7.88
C GLU A 575 -7.13 6.99 7.41
N ASN A 576 -7.46 6.73 6.14
CA ASN A 576 -8.66 7.22 5.50
C ASN A 576 -9.89 6.40 5.96
N GLU A 577 -10.83 7.03 6.65
CA GLU A 577 -12.08 6.45 7.20
C GLU A 577 -13.03 5.81 6.16
N THR A 578 -12.68 5.86 4.86
CA THR A 578 -13.53 5.48 3.73
C THR A 578 -13.15 4.17 3.02
N ASP A 579 -12.15 3.42 3.51
CA ASP A 579 -11.78 2.15 2.86
C ASP A 579 -12.91 1.11 2.94
N HIS A 580 -13.49 0.80 1.78
CA HIS A 580 -14.54 -0.19 1.63
C HIS A 580 -14.09 -1.61 2.05
N ALA A 581 -12.79 -1.90 2.04
CA ALA A 581 -12.25 -3.19 2.47
C ALA A 581 -12.37 -3.45 3.97
N LYS A 582 -12.58 -2.41 4.79
CA LYS A 582 -12.63 -2.48 6.25
C LYS A 582 -14.04 -2.23 6.84
N ARG A 583 -15.08 -2.08 6.01
CA ARG A 583 -16.48 -2.02 6.49
C ARG A 583 -16.85 -3.30 7.23
N GLY A 584 -17.04 -3.20 8.55
CA GLY A 584 -17.36 -4.33 9.44
C GLY A 584 -16.15 -4.92 10.17
N VAL A 585 -14.95 -4.41 9.96
CA VAL A 585 -13.73 -4.74 10.72
C VAL A 585 -13.46 -3.58 11.68
N ARG A 586 -13.26 -3.85 12.98
CA ARG A 586 -12.91 -2.83 13.98
C ARG A 586 -11.43 -2.39 13.79
N ALA A 587 -11.17 -1.62 12.73
CA ALA A 587 -9.85 -1.05 12.43
C ALA A 587 -9.55 0.17 13.31
N CYS A 588 -8.27 0.39 13.63
CA CYS A 588 -7.81 1.62 14.28
C CYS A 588 -7.82 2.77 13.28
N THR A 589 -8.33 3.93 13.68
CA THR A 589 -8.35 5.17 12.89
C THR A 589 -7.34 6.21 13.38
N LEU A 590 -6.75 5.95 14.55
CA LEU A 590 -5.74 6.77 15.21
C LEU A 590 -4.47 5.96 15.45
N ASP A 591 -3.32 6.62 15.37
CA ASP A 591 -2.04 6.08 15.79
C ASP A 591 -1.50 6.87 16.99
N LEU A 592 -0.69 6.19 17.80
CA LEU A 592 0.18 6.84 18.78
C LEU A 592 1.58 7.00 18.17
N MET A 593 2.01 8.25 17.99
CA MET A 593 3.40 8.59 17.71
C MET A 593 4.18 8.45 19.01
N LEU A 594 5.21 7.63 19.00
CA LEU A 594 6.05 7.31 20.16
C LEU A 594 7.42 7.93 19.93
N ASP A 595 7.95 8.67 20.90
CA ASP A 595 9.26 9.31 20.84
C ASP A 595 10.15 8.85 22.01
N LEU A 596 11.31 8.30 21.67
CA LEU A 596 12.28 7.75 22.59
C LEU A 596 13.68 8.28 22.32
N VAL A 597 14.49 8.34 23.38
CA VAL A 597 15.92 8.64 23.29
C VAL A 597 16.74 7.50 23.91
N PRO A 598 18.03 7.41 23.57
CA PRO A 598 19.00 6.65 24.35
C PRO A 598 18.87 6.81 25.86
N THR A 599 18.88 5.71 26.61
CA THR A 599 19.08 5.77 28.06
C THR A 599 20.47 6.36 28.36
N GLY A 600 20.51 7.36 29.25
CA GLY A 600 21.71 8.13 29.59
C GLY A 600 21.44 9.11 30.74
N HIS A 601 22.44 9.94 31.06
CA HIS A 601 22.41 10.84 32.23
C HIS A 601 21.64 12.14 32.00
N SER A 602 21.32 12.50 30.76
CA SER A 602 20.60 13.75 30.45
C SER A 602 19.22 13.76 31.11
N ALA A 603 18.82 14.89 31.67
CA ALA A 603 17.45 15.09 32.11
C ALA A 603 16.49 15.00 30.92
N VAL A 604 15.26 14.54 31.14
CA VAL A 604 14.20 14.44 30.13
C VAL A 604 12.97 15.18 30.65
N GLU A 605 12.43 16.06 29.82
CA GLU A 605 11.12 16.66 30.04
C GLU A 605 10.10 15.93 29.16
N GLN A 606 9.25 15.11 29.79
CA GLN A 606 8.32 14.26 29.06
C GLN A 606 7.14 15.03 28.47
N HIS A 607 6.87 14.82 27.18
CA HIS A 607 5.67 15.32 26.50
C HIS A 607 4.52 14.32 26.59
N ARG A 608 3.31 14.83 26.87
CA ARG A 608 2.06 14.06 26.87
C ARG A 608 1.17 14.51 25.71
N PRO A 609 0.35 13.62 25.12
CA PRO A 609 -0.54 13.98 24.03
C PRO A 609 -1.40 15.18 24.40
N HIS A 610 -1.54 16.13 23.47
CA HIS A 610 -2.33 17.33 23.75
C HIS A 610 -3.79 16.95 24.06
N PRO A 611 -4.39 17.54 25.12
CA PRO A 611 -5.82 17.43 25.33
C PRO A 611 -6.52 18.05 24.11
N ALA A 612 -7.46 17.31 23.52
CA ALA A 612 -8.26 17.80 22.40
C ALA A 612 -9.66 18.15 22.92
N PRO A 613 -9.84 19.30 23.59
CA PRO A 613 -11.12 19.67 24.22
C PRO A 613 -12.28 19.74 23.22
N ASP A 614 -11.99 20.03 21.95
CA ASP A 614 -12.99 20.23 20.89
C ASP A 614 -13.28 18.97 20.05
N ILE A 615 -12.57 17.86 20.28
CA ILE A 615 -12.78 16.59 19.57
C ILE A 615 -13.51 15.62 20.51
N PRO A 616 -14.66 15.04 20.12
CA PRO A 616 -15.33 14.04 20.93
C PRO A 616 -14.38 12.91 21.33
N LEU A 617 -14.25 12.66 22.63
CA LEU A 617 -13.45 11.55 23.16
C LEU A 617 -14.07 10.21 22.76
N THR A 618 -13.64 9.68 21.63
CA THR A 618 -13.96 8.31 21.19
C THR A 618 -13.31 7.30 22.13
N ASP A 619 -13.86 6.09 22.18
CA ASP A 619 -13.26 5.00 22.96
C ASP A 619 -11.83 4.67 22.50
N GLU A 620 -11.55 4.83 21.21
CA GLU A 620 -10.19 4.68 20.65
C GLU A 620 -9.22 5.73 21.21
N ARG A 621 -9.61 7.01 21.24
CA ARG A 621 -8.75 8.06 21.79
C ARG A 621 -8.47 7.86 23.28
N ARG A 622 -9.49 7.44 24.05
CA ARG A 622 -9.33 7.07 25.48
C ARG A 622 -8.36 5.91 25.66
N PHE A 623 -8.49 4.89 24.81
CA PHE A 623 -7.58 3.75 24.80
C PHE A 623 -6.14 4.20 24.58
N LEU A 624 -5.89 5.01 23.55
CA LEU A 624 -4.54 5.52 23.26
C LEU A 624 -3.99 6.44 24.36
N SER A 625 -4.83 7.21 25.05
CA SER A 625 -4.39 7.98 26.22
C SER A 625 -3.91 7.08 27.37
N VAL A 626 -4.59 5.98 27.65
CA VAL A 626 -4.14 5.00 28.64
C VAL A 626 -2.83 4.33 28.21
N VAL A 627 -2.72 3.98 26.92
CA VAL A 627 -1.48 3.43 26.36
C VAL A 627 -0.33 4.44 26.46
N ALA A 628 -0.58 5.72 26.20
CA ALA A 628 0.41 6.80 26.32
C ALA A 628 0.96 6.92 27.75
N ASP A 629 0.10 6.85 28.77
CA ASP A 629 0.51 6.89 30.18
C ASP A 629 1.41 5.70 30.58
N MET A 630 1.16 4.52 30.00
CA MET A 630 2.01 3.34 30.19
C MET A 630 3.31 3.45 29.41
N PHE A 631 3.25 3.92 28.17
CA PHE A 631 4.42 4.11 27.31
C PHE A 631 5.44 5.06 27.94
N LEU A 632 5.00 6.15 28.56
CA LEU A 632 5.88 7.13 29.21
C LEU A 632 6.68 6.55 30.39
N GLN A 633 6.37 5.34 30.86
CA GLN A 633 7.15 4.61 31.86
C GLN A 633 8.26 3.75 31.25
N VAL A 634 8.32 3.61 29.92
CA VAL A 634 9.39 2.88 29.21
C VAL A 634 10.75 3.53 29.52
N GLY A 635 11.69 2.71 29.99
CA GLY A 635 12.98 3.14 30.52
C GLY A 635 13.09 2.98 32.04
N ASP A 636 11.96 2.85 32.74
CA ASP A 636 11.86 2.58 34.18
C ASP A 636 10.66 1.66 34.50
N LEU A 637 10.33 0.72 33.59
CA LEU A 637 9.22 -0.21 33.83
C LEU A 637 9.57 -1.15 34.99
N LYS A 638 8.77 -1.08 36.04
CA LYS A 638 8.92 -1.85 37.29
C LYS A 638 8.43 -3.29 37.17
N ASP A 639 8.82 -4.15 38.09
CA ASP A 639 8.33 -5.53 38.15
C ASP A 639 6.79 -5.60 38.11
N GLY A 640 6.26 -6.56 37.34
CA GLY A 640 4.81 -6.75 37.16
C GLY A 640 4.14 -5.85 36.10
N TRP A 641 4.87 -4.93 35.46
CA TRP A 641 4.32 -4.02 34.45
C TRP A 641 3.57 -4.74 33.30
N ARG A 642 4.05 -5.92 32.87
CA ARG A 642 3.40 -6.69 31.79
C ARG A 642 1.98 -7.11 32.17
N LEU A 643 1.80 -7.56 33.41
CA LEU A 643 0.50 -7.95 33.94
C LEU A 643 -0.43 -6.72 34.03
N GLN A 644 0.11 -5.59 34.45
CA GLN A 644 -0.63 -4.32 34.52
C GLN A 644 -1.09 -3.86 33.14
N VAL A 645 -0.20 -3.83 32.13
CA VAL A 645 -0.55 -3.48 30.74
C VAL A 645 -1.64 -4.41 30.21
N HIS A 646 -1.45 -5.73 30.36
CA HIS A 646 -2.42 -6.70 29.87
C HIS A 646 -3.78 -6.52 30.54
N LYS A 647 -3.82 -6.40 31.87
CA LYS A 647 -5.06 -6.23 32.63
C LYS A 647 -5.80 -4.96 32.20
N THR A 648 -5.13 -3.80 32.28
CA THR A 648 -5.75 -2.51 32.03
C THR A 648 -6.23 -2.36 30.59
N LEU A 649 -5.45 -2.80 29.60
CA LEU A 649 -5.85 -2.67 28.19
C LEU A 649 -6.92 -3.70 27.78
N SER A 650 -6.92 -4.91 28.34
CA SER A 650 -7.94 -5.93 28.04
C SER A 650 -9.33 -5.55 28.56
N GLU A 651 -9.39 -4.82 29.67
CA GLU A 651 -10.64 -4.34 30.29
C GLU A 651 -11.20 -3.08 29.62
N HIS A 652 -10.44 -2.44 28.70
CA HIS A 652 -10.84 -1.18 28.09
C HIS A 652 -12.03 -1.34 27.12
N PRO A 653 -13.03 -0.43 27.12
CA PRO A 653 -14.23 -0.52 26.25
C PRO A 653 -13.95 -0.60 24.75
N PHE A 654 -12.84 -0.01 24.29
CA PHE A 654 -12.40 -0.11 22.89
C PHE A 654 -12.06 -1.56 22.48
N ILE A 655 -11.59 -2.38 23.43
CA ILE A 655 -11.21 -3.77 23.21
C ILE A 655 -12.40 -4.70 23.51
N ALA A 656 -13.02 -4.53 24.69
CA ALA A 656 -14.19 -5.28 25.09
C ALA A 656 -15.32 -5.12 24.04
N ALA A 657 -15.94 -6.23 23.61
CA ALA A 657 -17.13 -6.13 22.78
C ALA A 657 -18.24 -5.39 23.55
N PRO A 658 -19.09 -4.58 22.89
CA PRO A 658 -20.24 -4.02 23.57
C PRO A 658 -21.09 -5.19 24.07
N ALA A 659 -21.16 -5.36 25.40
CA ALA A 659 -22.11 -6.25 26.02
C ALA A 659 -23.51 -5.86 25.54
N ASP A 660 -24.31 -6.86 25.20
CA ASP A 660 -25.68 -6.77 24.74
C ASP A 660 -26.45 -5.59 25.39
N ARG A 661 -26.66 -4.50 24.65
CA ARG A 661 -27.69 -3.50 24.98
C ARG A 661 -29.07 -3.98 24.54
N THR A 662 -29.35 -5.26 24.71
CA THR A 662 -30.68 -5.87 24.58
C THR A 662 -31.15 -6.38 25.94
N ALA A 663 -31.28 -5.48 26.92
CA ALA A 663 -32.01 -5.80 28.13
C ALA A 663 -32.85 -4.61 28.60
N LYS A 664 -34.16 -4.74 28.34
CA LYS A 664 -35.31 -4.16 29.07
C LYS A 664 -35.55 -2.65 28.94
N THR A 665 -36.28 -2.30 27.88
CA THR A 665 -37.42 -1.38 28.00
C THR A 665 -38.64 -2.03 27.35
N THR A 666 -39.39 -2.78 28.14
CA THR A 666 -40.75 -3.19 27.80
C THR A 666 -41.63 -1.94 27.78
N PRO A 667 -42.29 -1.56 26.68
CA PRO A 667 -43.31 -0.52 26.74
C PRO A 667 -44.52 -1.10 27.46
N LYS A 668 -44.90 -0.48 28.58
CA LYS A 668 -46.16 -0.74 29.28
C LYS A 668 -47.33 -0.61 28.29
N ALA A 669 -48.25 -1.56 28.37
CA ALA A 669 -49.57 -1.46 27.77
C ALA A 669 -50.26 -0.17 28.24
N ALA A 670 -50.71 0.65 27.29
CA ALA A 670 -51.67 1.71 27.54
C ALA A 670 -53.03 1.23 27.05
N GLU A 671 -53.85 0.88 28.02
CA GLU A 671 -55.28 0.61 27.88
C GLU A 671 -56.04 1.93 27.62
N LYS A 672 -57.14 1.79 26.89
CA LYS A 672 -58.13 2.79 26.47
C LYS A 672 -58.44 3.86 27.54
N ASP A 673 -58.62 5.11 27.12
CA ASP A 673 -59.96 5.71 27.22
C ASP A 673 -60.23 6.86 26.24
N ARG A 674 -61.52 6.97 25.93
CA ARG A 674 -62.24 7.88 25.04
C ARG A 674 -62.13 9.34 25.46
N THR A 675 -62.17 10.29 24.51
CA THR A 675 -63.35 11.15 24.23
C THR A 675 -63.00 12.34 23.32
N SER A 676 -63.81 12.47 22.25
CA SER A 676 -64.35 13.69 21.62
C SER A 676 -63.60 15.03 21.67
N ALA A 677 -63.37 15.64 20.51
CA ALA A 677 -64.25 16.70 19.94
C ALA A 677 -63.51 17.66 18.99
N ARG A 678 -63.98 17.67 17.73
CA ARG A 678 -64.39 18.83 16.91
C ARG A 678 -63.41 19.96 16.51
N ARG A 679 -63.51 20.22 15.19
CA ARG A 679 -63.34 21.48 14.42
C ARG A 679 -61.89 21.90 14.17
N ALA A 680 -61.47 22.25 12.95
CA ALA A 680 -62.10 22.37 11.64
C ALA A 680 -61.04 22.08 10.57
#